data_AF-A0A9D6DM24-F1
#
_entry.id   AF-A0A9D6DM24-F1
#
_cell.length_a   1.000
_cell.length_b   1.000
_cell.length_c   1.000
_cell.angle_alpha   90.00
_cell.angle_beta   90.00
_cell.angle_gamma   90.00
#
_symmetry.space_group_name_H-M   'P 1'
#
loop_
_entity.id
_entity.type
_entity.pdbx_description
1 polymer ?
#
loop_
_entity_poly.entity_id
_entity_poly.type
_entity_poly.pdbx_seq_one_letter_code
_entity_poly.pdbx_strand_id
1 'polypeptide(L)'
;MRLGTAVLLPALRHPVVLAHQIASVDQISRGRVVLGLGVGWSLPSAAREWAACGADHMRRVRRLEEHVEVWRMLWRGADADLSGHTIGPLPWTEAGPPVLITAGNRGELLPAQLDRFARLGDGIITTYVHAEECRLLRERAGEAAAFLAAYYGGGVPSRGTMGLGPADAVIGADGALHRRGSPFPPRGFAVESGAQGGHHDSSLGSGRFRALRARPGRPRAGPGAGPGPGEPVGPHSPDHFPEARPVEDAGRDQQGAGDDRVLGQVPPRRHRGGVVVRHDGDRPGRHAPRPAGPAARGEPRHRVDRVAGIPHRLLRDVRSAGGREGAAGTGPQEMTGRVAVLKTYGGDFELREYPVPDPEPGAVLVRLTRAGVCGSDLHIWRGEMKGLYGDEPRDLTFGHEMCGRVARLGAGVSVDSAGRPLAEGDRVTFLYFFPCGRCPVCLRDEMGSCPRKVRPNRVAGTPPYFNNAYGDYYYLRPGGHVFRIPDEVGDDVATPANCALAQVIYGLARAGLRPGDTVVIQGAGGLGLNAVAVARDAGAERIIVVDRVASRLQLARDFGADHALSLGELPTPERRVQAVMDLTDGFGADIVADFVGYPEVVPEGLRMLRGGGSYLEIGSIAPGNVFSYDATALVRGNARLVAASNYSPWALGRALAFLRKNAGRFPFERLVSHVFP
;
A
#
# COMPACT_ATOMS: atom_id res chain seq x y z
N MET A 1 -13.53 -0.30 -24.68
CA MET A 1 -12.40 0.19 -23.87
C MET A 1 -11.18 0.32 -24.75
N ARG A 2 -10.67 1.53 -24.99
CA ARG A 2 -9.40 1.77 -25.70
C ARG A 2 -8.23 1.59 -24.72
N LEU A 3 -7.07 1.15 -25.22
CA LEU A 3 -5.84 0.94 -24.47
C LEU A 3 -4.82 1.99 -24.93
N GLY A 4 -4.58 3.01 -24.12
CA GLY A 4 -3.62 4.07 -24.43
C GLY A 4 -2.29 3.86 -23.71
N THR A 5 -1.17 4.16 -24.37
CA THR A 5 0.11 4.36 -23.65
C THR A 5 0.19 5.80 -23.13
N ALA A 6 0.64 6.00 -21.88
CA ALA A 6 0.79 7.33 -21.32
C ALA A 6 1.89 8.12 -22.06
N VAL A 7 3.12 7.59 -22.13
CA VAL A 7 4.21 8.05 -23.01
C VAL A 7 5.16 6.88 -23.29
N LEU A 8 5.24 6.41 -24.53
CA LEU A 8 6.25 5.46 -25.00
C LEU A 8 7.46 6.26 -25.53
N LEU A 9 8.69 5.84 -25.22
CA LEU A 9 9.94 6.45 -25.74
C LEU A 9 10.60 5.53 -26.77
N PRO A 10 10.29 5.66 -28.07
CA PRO A 10 10.75 4.71 -29.10
C PRO A 10 12.26 4.71 -29.27
N ALA A 11 12.89 5.86 -29.09
CA ALA A 11 14.33 6.06 -29.30
C ALA A 11 15.25 5.28 -28.32
N LEU A 12 14.68 4.60 -27.31
CA LEU A 12 15.36 3.67 -26.39
C LEU A 12 15.06 2.19 -26.69
N ARG A 13 14.55 1.89 -27.89
CA ARG A 13 14.10 0.55 -28.29
C ARG A 13 14.62 0.22 -29.69
N HIS A 14 14.58 -1.06 -30.04
CA HIS A 14 14.88 -1.49 -31.40
C HIS A 14 13.64 -1.29 -32.29
N PRO A 15 13.73 -0.62 -33.44
CA PRO A 15 12.55 -0.21 -34.22
C PRO A 15 11.74 -1.40 -34.71
N VAL A 16 12.38 -2.44 -35.24
CA VAL A 16 11.71 -3.65 -35.76
C VAL A 16 11.03 -4.47 -34.64
N VAL A 17 11.75 -4.72 -33.53
CA VAL A 17 11.20 -5.47 -32.38
C VAL A 17 10.01 -4.73 -31.79
N LEU A 18 10.10 -3.41 -31.64
CA LEU A 18 9.00 -2.61 -31.11
C LEU A 18 7.81 -2.59 -32.07
N ALA A 19 8.03 -2.54 -33.39
CA ALA A 19 6.96 -2.67 -34.39
C ALA A 19 6.17 -3.98 -34.23
N HIS A 20 6.87 -5.09 -34.01
CA HIS A 20 6.28 -6.41 -33.79
C HIS A 20 5.51 -6.49 -32.46
N GLN A 21 6.06 -5.93 -31.37
CA GLN A 21 5.38 -5.88 -30.08
C GLN A 21 4.09 -5.07 -30.15
N ILE A 22 4.14 -3.89 -30.78
CA ILE A 22 2.97 -3.04 -30.98
C ILE A 22 1.90 -3.77 -31.81
N ALA A 23 2.29 -4.37 -32.93
CA ALA A 23 1.36 -5.11 -33.79
C ALA A 23 0.69 -6.28 -33.05
N SER A 24 1.45 -7.00 -32.22
CA SER A 24 0.94 -8.10 -31.39
C SER A 24 -0.10 -7.61 -30.38
N VAL A 25 0.19 -6.51 -29.68
CA VAL A 25 -0.76 -5.93 -28.71
C VAL A 25 -1.99 -5.39 -29.43
N ASP A 26 -1.83 -4.74 -30.58
CA ASP A 26 -2.93 -4.23 -31.38
C ASP A 26 -3.87 -5.36 -31.84
N GLN A 27 -3.30 -6.48 -32.32
CA GLN A 27 -4.04 -7.70 -32.68
C GLN A 27 -4.80 -8.31 -31.51
N ILE A 28 -4.14 -8.54 -30.37
CA ILE A 28 -4.79 -9.07 -29.15
C ILE A 28 -5.90 -8.13 -28.68
N SER A 29 -5.67 -6.82 -28.81
CA SER A 29 -6.65 -5.81 -28.45
C SER A 29 -7.79 -5.67 -29.46
N ARG A 30 -7.68 -6.25 -30.67
CA ARG A 30 -8.61 -6.05 -31.78
C ARG A 30 -8.74 -4.57 -32.19
N GLY A 31 -7.62 -3.89 -32.40
CA GLY A 31 -7.59 -2.50 -32.89
C GLY A 31 -7.93 -1.45 -31.83
N ARG A 32 -7.82 -1.79 -30.54
CA ARG A 32 -8.18 -0.90 -29.43
C ARG A 32 -6.99 -0.11 -28.89
N VAL A 33 -5.78 -0.33 -29.40
CA VAL A 33 -4.56 0.37 -28.97
C VAL A 33 -4.51 1.78 -29.55
N VAL A 34 -4.04 2.73 -28.73
CA VAL A 34 -3.64 4.08 -29.13
C VAL A 34 -2.24 4.34 -28.54
N LEU A 35 -1.29 4.72 -29.39
CA LEU A 35 0.11 4.93 -29.00
C LEU A 35 0.37 6.40 -28.69
N GLY A 36 0.51 6.76 -27.43
CA GLY A 36 1.14 8.03 -27.03
C GLY A 36 2.66 7.92 -27.08
N LEU A 37 3.33 8.73 -27.90
CA LEU A 37 4.78 8.75 -28.09
C LEU A 37 5.42 10.04 -27.55
N GLY A 38 6.58 9.88 -26.92
CA GLY A 38 7.41 10.97 -26.41
C GLY A 38 8.80 10.99 -27.02
N VAL A 39 9.36 12.20 -27.16
CA VAL A 39 10.76 12.39 -27.56
C VAL A 39 11.74 12.31 -26.39
N GLY A 40 11.26 12.28 -25.14
CA GLY A 40 12.11 12.34 -23.95
C GLY A 40 12.53 13.77 -23.57
N TRP A 41 12.76 14.00 -22.28
CA TRP A 41 12.98 15.33 -21.73
C TRP A 41 14.36 15.87 -22.06
N SER A 42 14.47 17.18 -22.35
CA SER A 42 15.75 17.84 -22.59
C SER A 42 16.44 18.29 -21.29
N LEU A 43 16.63 17.37 -20.34
CA LEU A 43 17.26 17.66 -19.04
C LEU A 43 18.68 17.06 -18.97
N PRO A 44 19.61 17.68 -18.23
CA PRO A 44 20.94 17.09 -17.99
C PRO A 44 20.90 15.69 -17.37
N SER A 45 19.91 15.42 -16.49
CA SER A 45 19.68 14.09 -15.92
C SER A 45 19.27 13.07 -16.99
N ALA A 46 18.33 13.45 -17.87
CA ALA A 46 17.90 12.61 -18.98
C ALA A 46 19.04 12.33 -19.96
N ALA A 47 19.90 13.31 -20.24
CA ALA A 47 21.08 13.09 -21.09
C ALA A 47 22.03 12.01 -20.50
N ARG A 48 22.25 12.01 -19.17
CA ARG A 48 23.04 10.97 -18.49
C ARG A 48 22.41 9.59 -18.55
N GLU A 49 21.09 9.51 -18.37
CA GLU A 49 20.36 8.23 -18.48
C GLU A 49 20.43 7.66 -19.91
N TRP A 50 20.30 8.51 -20.93
CA TRP A 50 20.42 8.11 -22.32
C TRP A 50 21.83 7.64 -22.68
N ALA A 51 22.85 8.34 -22.17
CA ALA A 51 24.23 7.93 -22.30
C ALA A 51 24.49 6.54 -21.67
N ALA A 52 23.90 6.26 -20.50
CA ALA A 52 23.98 4.95 -19.86
C ALA A 52 23.32 3.83 -20.70
N CYS A 53 22.34 4.16 -21.55
CA CYS A 53 21.73 3.23 -22.51
C CYS A 53 22.48 3.16 -23.86
N GLY A 54 23.65 3.80 -24.00
CA GLY A 54 24.38 3.87 -25.27
C GLY A 54 23.63 4.64 -26.36
N ALA A 55 22.71 5.54 -25.99
CA ALA A 55 21.88 6.30 -26.91
C ALA A 55 22.24 7.79 -26.89
N ASP A 56 22.41 8.37 -28.07
CA ASP A 56 22.62 9.82 -28.21
C ASP A 56 21.29 10.57 -27.96
N HIS A 57 21.22 11.24 -26.82
CA HIS A 57 20.08 12.05 -26.41
C HIS A 57 19.78 13.20 -27.39
N MET A 58 20.78 13.73 -28.10
CA MET A 58 20.57 14.78 -29.10
C MET A 58 19.88 14.25 -30.36
N ARG A 59 20.00 12.95 -30.65
CA ARG A 59 19.32 12.28 -31.77
C ARG A 59 17.93 11.76 -31.42
N ARG A 60 17.42 11.99 -30.20
CA ARG A 60 16.13 11.44 -29.74
C ARG A 60 14.93 11.78 -30.63
N VAL A 61 14.89 13.01 -31.16
CA VAL A 61 13.82 13.44 -32.06
C VAL A 61 13.94 12.68 -33.37
N ARG A 62 15.10 12.72 -34.02
CA ARG A 62 15.35 12.00 -35.28
C ARG A 62 15.06 10.50 -35.17
N ARG A 63 15.49 9.86 -34.08
CA ARG A 63 15.21 8.44 -33.83
C ARG A 63 13.72 8.15 -33.68
N LEU A 64 12.94 9.03 -33.04
CA LEU A 64 11.48 8.90 -32.99
C LEU A 64 10.90 8.89 -34.42
N GLU A 65 11.31 9.83 -35.27
CA GLU A 65 10.80 9.92 -36.66
C GLU A 65 11.11 8.64 -37.44
N GLU A 66 12.38 8.19 -37.39
CA GLU A 66 12.84 6.95 -38.03
C GLU A 66 12.05 5.73 -37.54
N HIS A 67 11.71 5.66 -36.24
CA HIS A 67 10.91 4.55 -35.70
C HIS A 67 9.49 4.55 -36.26
N VAL A 68 8.82 5.69 -36.29
CA VAL A 68 7.46 5.80 -36.82
C VAL A 68 7.44 5.42 -38.31
N GLU A 69 8.39 5.90 -39.10
CA GLU A 69 8.51 5.55 -40.51
C GLU A 69 8.74 4.05 -40.71
N VAL A 70 9.68 3.45 -39.96
CA VAL A 70 9.96 2.01 -40.02
C VAL A 70 8.74 1.20 -39.62
N TRP A 71 7.98 1.60 -38.60
CA TRP A 71 6.77 0.89 -38.20
C TRP A 71 5.70 0.93 -39.27
N ARG A 72 5.43 2.11 -39.85
CA ARG A 72 4.43 2.25 -40.91
C ARG A 72 4.81 1.47 -42.16
N MET A 73 6.10 1.42 -42.49
CA MET A 73 6.62 0.60 -43.59
C MET A 73 6.39 -0.89 -43.30
N LEU A 74 6.84 -1.38 -42.14
CA LEU A 74 6.71 -2.79 -41.76
C LEU A 74 5.24 -3.22 -41.65
N TRP A 75 4.37 -2.41 -41.04
CA TRP A 75 2.95 -2.73 -40.86
C TRP A 75 2.16 -2.79 -42.17
N ARG A 76 2.64 -2.13 -43.23
CA ARG A 76 2.08 -2.24 -44.59
C ARG A 76 2.57 -3.48 -45.34
N GLY A 77 3.40 -4.32 -44.71
CA GLY A 77 3.99 -5.49 -45.35
C GLY A 77 5.01 -5.14 -46.42
N ALA A 78 5.62 -3.94 -46.36
CA ALA A 78 6.74 -3.62 -47.24
C ALA A 78 7.97 -4.43 -46.83
N ASP A 79 8.63 -5.07 -47.80
CA ASP A 79 9.92 -5.73 -47.59
C ASP A 79 10.97 -4.66 -47.25
N ALA A 80 11.22 -4.52 -45.96
CA ALA A 80 12.34 -3.74 -45.47
C ALA A 80 13.53 -4.70 -45.34
N ASP A 81 14.60 -4.46 -46.10
CA ASP A 81 15.89 -5.13 -45.93
C ASP A 81 16.56 -4.61 -44.66
N LEU A 82 15.94 -4.92 -43.52
CA LEU A 82 16.36 -4.57 -42.17
C LEU A 82 16.75 -5.88 -41.48
N SER A 83 17.88 -6.44 -41.89
CA SER A 83 18.60 -7.52 -41.21
C SER A 83 17.72 -8.66 -40.66
N GLY A 84 17.34 -9.63 -41.51
CA GLY A 84 16.90 -10.97 -41.08
C GLY A 84 15.64 -11.09 -40.20
N HIS A 85 14.87 -10.02 -40.00
CA HIS A 85 13.71 -10.02 -39.11
C HIS A 85 12.43 -9.68 -39.86
N THR A 86 11.56 -10.67 -40.09
CA THR A 86 10.18 -10.45 -40.54
C THR A 86 9.28 -10.14 -39.34
N ILE A 87 8.40 -9.15 -39.44
CA ILE A 87 7.38 -8.93 -38.41
C ILE A 87 6.18 -9.86 -38.62
N GLY A 88 5.71 -10.51 -37.56
CA GLY A 88 4.46 -11.28 -37.57
C GLY A 88 3.96 -11.52 -36.15
N PRO A 89 2.73 -11.07 -35.77
CA PRO A 89 1.64 -10.65 -36.65
C PRO A 89 1.75 -9.18 -37.13
N LEU A 90 1.05 -8.85 -38.23
CA LEU A 90 0.75 -7.47 -38.64
C LEU A 90 -0.30 -6.85 -37.71
N PRO A 91 -0.43 -5.52 -37.60
CA PRO A 91 -1.46 -4.90 -36.76
C PRO A 91 -2.90 -5.25 -37.18
N TRP A 92 -3.87 -4.96 -36.32
CA TRP A 92 -5.30 -5.27 -36.56
C TRP A 92 -5.87 -4.55 -37.78
N THR A 93 -5.31 -3.38 -38.13
CA THR A 93 -5.63 -2.64 -39.35
C THR A 93 -4.37 -2.43 -40.18
N GLU A 94 -4.54 -2.28 -41.50
CA GLU A 94 -3.43 -2.02 -42.45
C GLU A 94 -2.64 -0.74 -42.09
N ALA A 95 -3.30 0.23 -41.45
CA ALA A 95 -2.65 1.47 -41.01
C ALA A 95 -1.83 1.31 -39.71
N GLY A 96 -2.10 0.27 -38.92
CA GLY A 96 -1.62 0.18 -37.54
C GLY A 96 -2.45 0.99 -36.54
N PRO A 97 -2.13 0.90 -35.23
CA PRO A 97 -2.80 1.67 -34.20
C PRO A 97 -2.53 3.19 -34.36
N PRO A 98 -3.47 4.07 -33.94
CA PRO A 98 -3.26 5.51 -33.97
C PRO A 98 -2.03 5.95 -33.14
N VAL A 99 -1.22 6.85 -33.71
CA VAL A 99 0.02 7.36 -33.12
C VAL A 99 -0.15 8.83 -32.69
N LEU A 100 -0.31 9.07 -31.39
CA LEU A 100 -0.35 10.42 -30.81
C LEU A 100 1.06 10.85 -30.41
N ILE A 101 1.57 11.95 -30.95
CA ILE A 101 2.93 12.43 -30.65
C ILE A 101 2.86 13.60 -29.65
N THR A 102 3.78 13.61 -28.68
CA THR A 102 3.85 14.70 -27.73
C THR A 102 4.21 16.04 -28.37
N ALA A 103 3.48 17.10 -28.03
CA ALA A 103 3.71 18.45 -28.51
C ALA A 103 4.54 19.34 -27.57
N GLY A 104 5.29 18.76 -26.63
CA GLY A 104 6.26 19.50 -25.81
C GLY A 104 5.99 19.41 -24.29
N ASN A 105 6.98 19.80 -23.51
CA ASN A 105 6.92 19.86 -22.04
C ASN A 105 7.16 21.30 -21.59
N ARG A 106 6.29 21.82 -20.70
CA ARG A 106 6.25 23.18 -20.11
C ARG A 106 5.51 24.28 -20.90
N GLY A 107 4.33 23.98 -21.46
CA GLY A 107 3.40 25.03 -21.93
C GLY A 107 3.86 25.85 -23.15
N GLU A 108 5.00 25.53 -23.76
CA GLU A 108 5.40 26.12 -25.04
C GLU A 108 5.18 25.12 -26.18
N LEU A 109 4.14 25.41 -26.97
CA LEU A 109 3.82 24.72 -28.21
C LEU A 109 4.50 25.46 -29.37
N LEU A 110 5.66 24.96 -29.81
CA LEU A 110 6.43 25.59 -30.89
C LEU A 110 5.87 25.18 -32.26
N PRO A 111 5.80 26.08 -33.27
CA PRO A 111 5.36 25.75 -34.63
C PRO A 111 6.09 24.54 -35.23
N ALA A 112 7.40 24.42 -35.03
CA ALA A 112 8.19 23.28 -35.52
C ALA A 112 7.76 21.92 -34.91
N GLN A 113 7.14 21.92 -33.72
CA GLN A 113 6.58 20.69 -33.12
C GLN A 113 5.27 20.29 -33.78
N LEU A 114 4.48 21.27 -34.23
CA LEU A 114 3.25 21.05 -35.01
C LEU A 114 3.58 20.51 -36.40
N ASP A 115 4.59 21.05 -37.07
CA ASP A 115 5.04 20.56 -38.38
C ASP A 115 5.47 19.08 -38.31
N ARG A 116 6.18 18.70 -37.24
CA ARG A 116 6.57 17.31 -36.99
C ARG A 116 5.35 16.41 -36.73
N PHE A 117 4.39 16.86 -35.93
CA PHE A 117 3.16 16.13 -35.69
C PHE A 117 2.40 15.90 -37.01
N ALA A 118 2.23 16.95 -37.81
CA ALA A 118 1.47 16.88 -39.05
C ALA A 118 2.08 15.88 -40.06
N ARG A 119 3.41 15.67 -39.99
CA ARG A 119 4.11 14.69 -40.82
C ARG A 119 4.00 13.24 -40.31
N LEU A 120 4.04 13.03 -38.99
CA LEU A 120 4.32 11.70 -38.40
C LEU A 120 3.18 11.10 -37.57
N GLY A 121 2.35 11.94 -36.96
CA GLY A 121 1.36 11.53 -35.98
C GLY A 121 -0.06 11.49 -36.52
N ASP A 122 -0.88 10.63 -35.93
CA ASP A 122 -2.32 10.63 -36.11
C ASP A 122 -3.06 11.53 -35.08
N GLY A 123 -2.32 12.34 -34.33
CA GLY A 123 -2.84 13.27 -33.33
C GLY A 123 -1.77 13.73 -32.33
N ILE A 124 -2.20 14.52 -31.34
CA ILE A 124 -1.32 15.11 -30.32
C ILE A 124 -1.69 14.58 -28.94
N ILE A 125 -0.67 14.32 -28.11
CA ILE A 125 -0.82 14.08 -26.67
C ILE A 125 -0.05 15.15 -25.88
N THR A 126 -0.68 15.80 -24.90
CA THR A 126 -0.04 16.85 -24.11
C THR A 126 -0.37 16.68 -22.62
N THR A 127 0.62 16.97 -21.76
CA THR A 127 0.48 16.91 -20.30
C THR A 127 0.03 18.22 -19.67
N TYR A 128 -0.03 19.32 -20.43
CA TYR A 128 -0.46 20.64 -19.95
C TYR A 128 -1.23 21.35 -21.06
N VAL A 129 -2.45 21.79 -20.77
CA VAL A 129 -3.21 22.61 -21.71
C VAL A 129 -4.03 23.63 -20.94
N HIS A 130 -3.66 24.90 -21.07
CA HIS A 130 -4.56 26.00 -20.82
C HIS A 130 -5.60 26.07 -21.96
N ALA A 131 -6.80 26.59 -21.68
CA ALA A 131 -7.90 26.63 -22.65
C ALA A 131 -7.54 27.36 -23.96
N GLU A 132 -6.64 28.33 -23.90
CA GLU A 132 -6.14 29.11 -25.03
C GLU A 132 -5.20 28.31 -25.94
N GLU A 133 -4.33 27.46 -25.36
CA GLU A 133 -3.46 26.54 -26.11
C GLU A 133 -4.29 25.49 -26.86
N CYS A 134 -5.38 25.00 -26.23
CA CYS A 134 -6.39 24.15 -26.88
C CYS A 134 -7.14 24.86 -28.03
N ARG A 135 -7.26 26.20 -27.98
CA ARG A 135 -7.89 26.98 -29.05
C ARG A 135 -6.93 27.15 -30.22
N LEU A 136 -5.68 27.53 -29.95
CA LEU A 136 -4.62 27.67 -30.95
C LEU A 136 -4.35 26.35 -31.68
N LEU A 137 -4.33 25.22 -30.95
CA LEU A 137 -4.20 23.88 -31.53
C LEU A 137 -5.31 23.58 -32.54
N ARG A 138 -6.56 23.95 -32.23
CA ARG A 138 -7.71 23.75 -33.13
C ARG A 138 -7.66 24.68 -34.35
N GLU A 139 -7.25 25.93 -34.17
CA GLU A 139 -7.08 26.89 -35.27
C GLU A 139 -5.99 26.42 -36.24
N ARG A 140 -4.80 26.02 -35.74
CA ARG A 140 -3.71 25.50 -36.57
C ARG A 140 -4.05 24.19 -37.27
N ALA A 141 -4.76 23.28 -36.60
CA ALA A 141 -5.26 22.05 -37.23
C ALA A 141 -6.26 22.36 -38.36
N GLY A 142 -7.11 23.37 -38.18
CA GLY A 142 -8.02 23.88 -39.21
C GLY A 142 -7.29 24.50 -40.41
N GLU A 143 -6.27 25.33 -40.15
CA GLU A 143 -5.41 25.92 -41.19
C GLU A 143 -4.67 24.86 -42.00
N ALA A 144 -4.09 23.86 -41.34
CA ALA A 144 -3.40 22.75 -42.02
C ALA A 144 -4.36 21.92 -42.88
N ALA A 145 -5.57 21.63 -42.39
CA ALA A 145 -6.60 20.95 -43.17
C ALA A 145 -7.06 21.77 -44.39
N ALA A 146 -7.23 23.08 -44.24
CA ALA A 146 -7.59 23.99 -45.32
C ALA A 146 -6.49 24.12 -46.38
N PHE A 147 -5.22 24.22 -45.96
CA PHE A 147 -4.06 24.21 -46.84
C PHE A 147 -3.99 22.92 -47.66
N LEU A 148 -4.13 21.75 -47.02
CA LEU A 148 -4.11 20.46 -47.70
C LEU A 148 -5.29 20.32 -48.67
N ALA A 149 -6.48 20.81 -48.32
CA ALA A 149 -7.64 20.78 -49.20
C ALA A 149 -7.47 21.68 -50.45
N ALA A 150 -6.85 22.86 -50.29
CA ALA A 150 -6.54 23.76 -51.39
C ALA A 150 -5.39 23.23 -52.27
N TYR A 151 -4.37 22.64 -51.65
CA TYR A 151 -3.18 22.11 -52.34
C TYR A 151 -3.50 20.85 -53.16
N TYR A 152 -4.41 19.98 -52.69
CA TYR A 152 -4.81 18.75 -53.38
C TYR A 152 -6.15 18.84 -54.13
N GLY A 153 -6.64 20.06 -54.41
CA GLY A 153 -7.75 20.27 -55.37
C GLY A 153 -9.09 19.67 -54.99
N GLY A 154 -9.43 19.60 -53.70
CA GLY A 154 -10.74 19.11 -53.22
C GLY A 154 -10.99 17.60 -53.42
N GLY A 155 -10.02 16.86 -53.98
CA GLY A 155 -10.06 15.42 -54.14
C GLY A 155 -9.10 14.73 -53.18
N VAL A 156 -9.37 14.80 -51.87
CA VAL A 156 -8.67 13.94 -50.91
C VAL A 156 -9.38 12.58 -50.95
N PRO A 157 -8.76 11.48 -51.42
CA PRO A 157 -9.30 10.16 -51.12
C PRO A 157 -9.39 10.07 -49.61
N SER A 158 -10.37 9.36 -49.05
CA SER A 158 -10.54 9.13 -47.59
C SER A 158 -9.33 8.49 -46.87
N ARG A 159 -8.17 8.44 -47.52
CA ARG A 159 -6.82 8.18 -47.02
C ARG A 159 -6.09 9.52 -46.82
N GLY A 160 -6.35 10.18 -45.69
CA GLY A 160 -5.68 11.45 -45.34
C GLY A 160 -6.23 12.16 -44.10
N THR A 161 -7.40 11.76 -43.61
CA THR A 161 -7.94 12.16 -42.28
C THR A 161 -7.59 11.14 -41.19
N MET A 162 -6.59 10.29 -41.40
CA MET A 162 -5.99 9.49 -40.34
C MET A 162 -4.91 10.33 -39.66
N GLY A 163 -5.36 11.39 -38.99
CA GLY A 163 -4.52 12.11 -38.03
C GLY A 163 -5.17 13.26 -37.26
N LEU A 164 -6.45 13.51 -37.52
CA LEU A 164 -7.29 14.30 -36.66
C LEU A 164 -8.53 13.46 -36.40
N GLY A 165 -8.50 12.69 -35.31
CA GLY A 165 -9.73 12.10 -34.77
C GLY A 165 -10.77 13.21 -34.52
N PRO A 166 -12.04 12.84 -34.26
CA PRO A 166 -13.04 13.83 -33.82
C PRO A 166 -12.46 14.65 -32.66
N ALA A 167 -12.89 15.91 -32.53
CA ALA A 167 -12.42 16.91 -31.55
C ALA A 167 -12.45 16.47 -30.06
N ASP A 168 -12.77 15.21 -29.80
CA ASP A 168 -12.96 14.53 -28.54
C ASP A 168 -11.69 13.78 -28.06
N ALA A 169 -10.57 13.85 -28.78
CA ALA A 169 -9.35 13.11 -28.45
C ALA A 169 -8.13 14.01 -28.16
N VAL A 170 -8.29 14.97 -27.25
CA VAL A 170 -7.16 15.44 -26.42
C VAL A 170 -7.20 14.61 -25.15
N ILE A 171 -6.26 13.69 -24.98
CA ILE A 171 -6.13 12.92 -23.74
C ILE A 171 -5.18 13.70 -22.82
N GLY A 172 -5.74 14.44 -21.86
CA GLY A 172 -4.99 14.92 -20.70
C GLY A 172 -4.63 13.75 -19.78
N ALA A 173 -3.53 13.85 -19.05
CA ALA A 173 -3.04 12.79 -18.17
C ALA A 173 -3.95 12.48 -16.95
N ASP A 174 -5.05 13.22 -16.77
CA ASP A 174 -6.13 12.83 -15.86
C ASP A 174 -7.26 12.16 -16.65
N GLY A 175 -7.43 10.85 -16.43
CA GLY A 175 -8.32 9.96 -17.18
C GLY A 175 -9.84 10.21 -17.00
N ALA A 176 -10.34 11.39 -17.37
CA ALA A 176 -11.77 11.71 -17.37
C ALA A 176 -12.31 11.90 -18.80
N LEU A 177 -13.07 10.90 -19.26
CA LEU A 177 -13.81 10.94 -20.53
C LEU A 177 -15.12 11.74 -20.31
N HIS A 178 -15.13 13.04 -20.61
CA HIS A 178 -16.38 13.82 -20.58
C HIS A 178 -17.23 13.54 -21.83
N ARG A 179 -18.19 12.62 -21.73
CA ARG A 179 -19.31 12.53 -22.67
C ARG A 179 -20.35 13.62 -22.34
N ARG A 180 -20.77 14.40 -23.35
CA ARG A 180 -22.01 15.19 -23.30
C ARG A 180 -23.23 14.30 -23.60
N GLY A 181 -24.29 14.43 -22.82
CA GLY A 181 -25.66 14.05 -23.20
C GLY A 181 -26.37 13.06 -22.26
N SER A 182 -26.95 13.55 -21.16
CA SER A 182 -28.12 12.92 -20.52
C SER A 182 -28.97 14.00 -19.82
N PRO A 183 -30.31 14.01 -19.96
CA PRO A 183 -31.15 15.09 -19.49
C PRO A 183 -31.79 14.76 -18.13
N PHE A 184 -31.08 14.93 -17.01
CA PHE A 184 -31.71 15.05 -15.68
C PHE A 184 -30.75 15.82 -14.74
N PRO A 185 -31.23 16.80 -13.95
CA PRO A 185 -30.36 17.64 -13.13
C PRO A 185 -30.14 17.01 -11.75
N PRO A 186 -28.95 17.14 -11.15
CA PRO A 186 -28.81 17.08 -9.70
C PRO A 186 -28.55 18.47 -9.14
N ARG A 187 -29.39 18.79 -8.16
CA ARG A 187 -29.34 19.96 -7.27
C ARG A 187 -27.98 20.06 -6.58
N GLY A 188 -27.51 21.30 -6.41
CA GLY A 188 -26.17 21.61 -5.95
C GLY A 188 -25.92 21.42 -4.45
N PHE A 189 -24.63 21.45 -4.13
CA PHE A 189 -24.08 22.17 -2.99
C PHE A 189 -22.71 22.71 -3.42
N ALA A 190 -22.51 24.01 -3.24
CA ALA A 190 -21.28 24.74 -3.53
C ALA A 190 -20.35 24.71 -2.32
N VAL A 191 -19.04 24.57 -2.56
CA VAL A 191 -18.00 25.20 -1.74
C VAL A 191 -16.90 25.68 -2.69
N GLU A 192 -16.64 26.97 -2.60
CA GLU A 192 -15.69 27.76 -3.37
C GLU A 192 -14.24 27.42 -3.02
N SER A 193 -13.38 27.29 -4.04
CA SER A 193 -11.94 27.45 -3.90
C SER A 193 -11.52 28.63 -4.77
N GLY A 194 -11.44 29.82 -4.15
CA GLY A 194 -10.89 31.01 -4.77
C GLY A 194 -9.37 30.90 -4.87
N ALA A 195 -8.86 30.69 -6.08
CA ALA A 195 -7.49 31.00 -6.45
C ALA A 195 -7.52 32.32 -7.25
N GLN A 196 -7.20 33.43 -6.60
CA GLN A 196 -6.83 34.67 -7.29
C GLN A 196 -5.31 34.72 -7.38
N GLY A 197 -4.78 34.40 -8.56
CA GLY A 197 -3.46 34.84 -9.00
C GLY A 197 -3.61 36.19 -9.68
N GLY A 198 -3.25 37.26 -8.99
CA GLY A 198 -3.14 38.61 -9.55
C GLY A 198 -1.68 38.93 -9.86
N HIS A 199 -1.40 39.19 -11.13
CA HIS A 199 -0.17 39.84 -11.58
C HIS A 199 -0.02 41.22 -10.91
N HIS A 200 1.18 41.53 -10.41
CA HIS A 200 1.56 42.91 -10.11
C HIS A 200 2.76 43.32 -10.97
N ASP A 201 2.46 44.24 -11.88
CA ASP A 201 3.39 45.10 -12.57
C ASP A 201 3.87 46.22 -11.63
N SER A 202 5.06 46.69 -11.96
CA SER A 202 5.85 47.76 -11.39
C SER A 202 5.14 49.12 -11.28
N SER A 203 5.39 49.86 -10.19
CA SER A 203 5.90 51.24 -10.19
C SER A 203 5.64 52.00 -8.87
N LEU A 204 6.71 52.64 -8.39
CA LEU A 204 6.78 53.95 -7.71
C LEU A 204 5.94 54.23 -6.44
N GLY A 205 6.66 54.48 -5.34
CA GLY A 205 6.64 55.82 -4.74
C GLY A 205 6.08 55.97 -3.32
N SER A 206 6.95 56.44 -2.42
CA SER A 206 6.66 57.16 -1.16
C SER A 206 5.93 56.36 -0.07
N GLY A 207 6.13 56.50 1.23
CA GLY A 207 6.88 57.43 2.06
C GLY A 207 6.34 57.24 3.49
N ARG A 208 7.23 56.94 4.44
CA ARG A 208 7.23 57.23 5.90
C ARG A 208 5.89 57.27 6.68
N PHE A 209 5.83 56.53 7.79
CA PHE A 209 5.67 57.01 9.19
C PHE A 209 5.72 55.78 10.14
N ARG A 210 6.79 55.56 10.92
CA ARG A 210 6.92 55.80 12.39
C ARG A 210 5.62 55.56 13.17
N ALA A 211 5.55 54.95 14.35
CA ALA A 211 6.41 54.18 15.27
C ALA A 211 5.52 53.98 16.53
N LEU A 212 5.76 52.98 17.38
CA LEU A 212 6.10 53.18 18.81
C LEU A 212 6.01 51.89 19.65
N ARG A 213 7.16 51.61 20.31
CA ARG A 213 7.37 51.03 21.66
C ARG A 213 7.10 49.52 21.85
N ALA A 214 7.90 48.76 22.60
CA ALA A 214 8.89 49.09 23.64
C ALA A 214 10.04 48.05 23.76
N ARG A 215 11.21 48.55 24.21
CA ARG A 215 12.42 47.87 24.75
C ARG A 215 12.24 47.60 26.28
N PRO A 216 13.24 47.22 27.14
CA PRO A 216 14.71 46.94 26.99
C PRO A 216 15.21 45.66 27.77
N GLY A 217 16.50 45.25 27.82
CA GLY A 217 17.74 45.74 27.22
C GLY A 217 19.06 45.07 27.74
N ARG A 218 20.16 45.43 27.05
CA ARG A 218 21.61 45.57 27.39
C ARG A 218 22.44 44.41 28.01
N PRO A 219 23.72 44.32 27.56
CA PRO A 219 24.85 44.81 28.38
C PRO A 219 25.90 45.69 27.64
N ARG A 220 26.77 46.35 28.43
CA ARG A 220 27.90 47.27 28.09
C ARG A 220 29.24 46.47 28.01
N ALA A 221 30.11 46.68 26.99
CA ALA A 221 31.39 47.47 26.92
C ALA A 221 32.52 47.00 27.87
N GLY A 222 33.83 46.85 27.55
CA GLY A 222 34.78 47.08 26.43
C GLY A 222 36.19 46.57 26.91
N PRO A 223 37.39 47.08 26.52
CA PRO A 223 37.90 47.67 25.26
C PRO A 223 39.37 47.27 24.85
N GLY A 224 39.83 47.76 23.67
CA GLY A 224 41.24 48.12 23.31
C GLY A 224 42.01 47.13 22.41
N ALA A 225 42.92 47.48 21.49
CA ALA A 225 43.39 48.70 20.79
C ALA A 225 44.22 48.20 19.55
N GLY A 226 44.34 48.98 18.46
CA GLY A 226 45.09 48.65 17.20
C GLY A 226 46.62 48.83 17.31
N PRO A 227 47.41 49.16 16.24
CA PRO A 227 47.13 49.43 14.80
C PRO A 227 48.05 48.64 13.78
N GLY A 228 47.72 48.41 12.50
CA GLY A 228 47.88 49.29 11.29
C GLY A 228 48.96 48.73 10.31
N PRO A 229 49.21 49.26 9.09
CA PRO A 229 48.30 49.71 8.01
C PRO A 229 48.69 49.16 6.59
N GLY A 230 47.86 49.39 5.55
CA GLY A 230 48.29 49.30 4.13
C GLY A 230 47.21 48.96 3.10
N GLU A 231 46.49 49.98 2.62
CA GLU A 231 45.65 49.99 1.38
C GLU A 231 46.51 50.41 0.15
N PRO A 232 46.00 50.51 -1.10
CA PRO A 232 44.82 49.89 -1.76
C PRO A 232 45.17 49.36 -3.20
N VAL A 233 44.18 48.83 -3.95
CA VAL A 233 43.85 49.11 -5.38
C VAL A 233 42.82 48.07 -5.87
N GLY A 234 41.76 48.56 -6.52
CA GLY A 234 40.59 47.78 -6.99
C GLY A 234 40.71 47.16 -8.40
N PRO A 235 39.62 47.09 -9.18
CA PRO A 235 38.90 45.83 -9.41
C PRO A 235 38.91 45.38 -10.88
N HIS A 236 38.90 44.08 -11.16
CA HIS A 236 38.55 43.55 -12.49
C HIS A 236 37.75 42.25 -12.43
N SER A 237 36.69 42.23 -13.23
CA SER A 237 35.71 41.17 -13.49
C SER A 237 36.32 39.93 -14.16
N PRO A 238 35.61 38.78 -14.15
CA PRO A 238 36.12 37.48 -14.57
C PRO A 238 35.83 37.20 -16.05
N ASP A 239 36.68 36.42 -16.73
CA ASP A 239 36.27 35.49 -17.78
C ASP A 239 37.44 34.66 -18.35
N HIS A 240 37.10 33.45 -18.81
CA HIS A 240 37.82 32.52 -19.71
C HIS A 240 38.60 31.34 -19.10
N PHE A 241 37.93 30.19 -19.06
CA PHE A 241 38.52 28.85 -19.20
C PHE A 241 38.59 28.48 -20.69
N PRO A 242 39.72 27.94 -21.21
CA PRO A 242 39.79 27.44 -22.58
C PRO A 242 39.38 25.95 -22.70
N GLU A 243 38.75 25.66 -23.84
CA GLU A 243 38.29 24.36 -24.31
C GLU A 243 39.42 23.37 -24.66
N ALA A 244 39.16 22.07 -24.46
CA ALA A 244 40.00 20.97 -24.92
C ALA A 244 39.65 20.56 -26.36
N ARG A 245 40.67 20.37 -27.21
CA ARG A 245 40.55 19.77 -28.55
C ARG A 245 41.03 18.30 -28.57
N PRO A 246 40.51 17.47 -29.48
CA PRO A 246 40.74 16.03 -29.52
C PRO A 246 42.04 15.67 -30.26
N VAL A 247 42.61 14.50 -29.96
CA VAL A 247 43.73 13.92 -30.70
C VAL A 247 43.32 12.57 -31.27
N GLU A 248 43.46 12.47 -32.59
CA GLU A 248 43.26 11.29 -33.43
C GLU A 248 44.49 10.38 -33.44
N ASP A 249 44.21 9.15 -33.83
CA ASP A 249 45.03 7.96 -33.90
C ASP A 249 46.07 7.98 -35.04
N ALA A 250 47.26 7.42 -34.80
CA ALA A 250 48.23 7.06 -35.85
C ALA A 250 49.19 5.97 -35.33
N GLY A 251 49.06 4.76 -35.88
CA GLY A 251 49.95 3.63 -35.61
C GLY A 251 51.16 3.52 -36.55
N ARG A 252 52.21 2.81 -36.11
CA ARG A 252 52.81 1.64 -36.79
C ARG A 252 54.11 1.13 -36.13
N ASP A 253 54.13 -0.20 -35.96
CA ASP A 253 55.19 -1.19 -36.21
C ASP A 253 56.65 -1.03 -35.73
N GLN A 254 57.09 -2.01 -34.93
CA GLN A 254 58.22 -2.95 -35.20
C GLN A 254 58.29 -4.00 -34.05
N GLN A 255 57.88 -5.25 -34.27
CA GLN A 255 58.68 -6.46 -34.58
C GLN A 255 59.70 -6.90 -33.50
N GLY A 256 59.52 -8.12 -32.98
CA GLY A 256 60.50 -8.83 -32.14
C GLY A 256 59.96 -10.12 -31.49
N ALA A 257 60.12 -11.24 -32.20
CA ALA A 257 59.79 -12.65 -31.95
C ALA A 257 59.90 -13.23 -30.51
N GLY A 258 59.08 -14.27 -30.24
CA GLY A 258 59.40 -15.32 -29.26
C GLY A 258 58.20 -16.14 -28.72
N ASP A 259 58.06 -17.37 -29.22
CA ASP A 259 57.42 -18.57 -28.65
C ASP A 259 55.88 -18.73 -28.55
N ASP A 260 55.37 -19.53 -29.50
CA ASP A 260 54.18 -20.37 -29.37
C ASP A 260 54.43 -21.57 -28.43
N ARG A 261 53.51 -21.82 -27.48
CA ARG A 261 52.74 -23.09 -27.41
C ARG A 261 51.73 -23.13 -26.25
N VAL A 262 50.46 -23.02 -26.65
CA VAL A 262 49.29 -23.85 -26.29
C VAL A 262 48.89 -23.93 -24.79
N LEU A 263 47.95 -23.06 -24.42
CA LEU A 263 47.01 -23.27 -23.31
C LEU A 263 45.86 -24.20 -23.74
N GLY A 264 45.50 -25.10 -22.83
CA GLY A 264 44.62 -26.24 -23.05
C GLY A 264 43.20 -25.90 -23.50
N GLN A 265 42.80 -26.54 -24.61
CA GLN A 265 41.40 -26.73 -24.98
C GLN A 265 40.97 -28.14 -24.57
N VAL A 266 39.92 -28.22 -23.75
CA VAL A 266 39.18 -29.45 -23.47
C VAL A 266 38.23 -29.72 -24.65
N PRO A 267 38.24 -30.93 -25.25
CA PRO A 267 37.46 -31.25 -26.44
C PRO A 267 35.97 -31.59 -26.17
N PRO A 268 35.13 -31.63 -27.22
CA PRO A 268 33.67 -31.65 -27.13
C PRO A 268 33.10 -33.07 -26.97
N ARG A 269 32.04 -33.22 -26.17
CA ARG A 269 31.24 -34.46 -26.14
C ARG A 269 30.19 -34.45 -27.25
N ARG A 270 30.35 -35.35 -28.23
CA ARG A 270 29.33 -35.69 -29.24
C ARG A 270 28.35 -36.74 -28.72
N HIS A 271 27.10 -36.56 -29.15
CA HIS A 271 25.98 -37.50 -29.08
C HIS A 271 26.24 -38.85 -29.79
N ARG A 272 25.78 -39.93 -29.15
CA ARG A 272 25.06 -41.10 -29.72
C ARG A 272 24.01 -41.43 -28.64
N GLY A 273 22.69 -41.43 -28.86
CA GLY A 273 21.95 -42.14 -29.89
C GLY A 273 21.63 -43.55 -29.36
N GLY A 274 20.40 -43.79 -28.89
CA GLY A 274 19.95 -45.15 -28.55
C GLY A 274 18.83 -45.22 -27.50
N VAL A 275 17.58 -45.08 -27.96
CA VAL A 275 16.40 -45.60 -27.26
C VAL A 275 16.36 -47.11 -27.44
N VAL A 276 16.18 -47.86 -26.34
CA VAL A 276 15.61 -49.22 -26.38
C VAL A 276 14.63 -49.35 -25.22
N VAL A 277 13.34 -49.28 -25.54
CA VAL A 277 12.26 -49.84 -24.73
C VAL A 277 11.90 -51.17 -25.40
N ARG A 278 11.95 -52.28 -24.66
CA ARG A 278 11.40 -53.56 -25.10
C ARG A 278 10.05 -53.82 -24.44
N HIS A 279 9.11 -54.16 -25.32
CA HIS A 279 7.78 -54.69 -25.10
C HIS A 279 7.78 -56.08 -24.47
N ASP A 280 6.69 -56.39 -23.76
CA ASP A 280 5.76 -57.52 -24.04
C ASP A 280 4.36 -57.01 -23.62
N GLY A 281 3.30 -56.97 -24.44
CA GLY A 281 2.64 -58.07 -25.17
C GLY A 281 1.54 -58.63 -24.24
N ASP A 282 0.23 -58.38 -24.39
CA ASP A 282 -0.59 -58.86 -25.50
C ASP A 282 -1.97 -58.15 -25.66
N ARG A 283 -2.56 -58.31 -26.85
CA ARG A 283 -3.64 -57.57 -27.57
C ARG A 283 -5.11 -58.05 -27.30
N PRO A 284 -6.17 -57.69 -28.10
CA PRO A 284 -6.66 -56.38 -28.61
C PRO A 284 -8.21 -56.20 -28.55
N GLY A 285 -8.71 -54.98 -28.80
CA GLY A 285 -10.10 -54.70 -29.20
C GLY A 285 -10.21 -53.43 -30.07
N ARG A 286 -10.67 -53.60 -31.32
CA ARG A 286 -10.75 -52.61 -32.42
C ARG A 286 -11.92 -51.61 -32.15
N HIS A 287 -12.00 -50.37 -32.65
CA HIS A 287 -11.94 -49.87 -34.02
C HIS A 287 -11.83 -48.32 -34.07
N ALA A 288 -11.46 -47.83 -35.26
CA ALA A 288 -10.99 -46.51 -35.65
C ALA A 288 -12.10 -45.42 -35.84
N PRO A 289 -11.73 -44.15 -36.18
CA PRO A 289 -12.55 -42.96 -35.92
C PRO A 289 -13.13 -42.21 -37.14
N ARG A 290 -14.04 -41.26 -36.82
CA ARG A 290 -14.44 -39.98 -37.48
C ARG A 290 -15.33 -40.06 -38.74
N PRO A 291 -16.30 -39.13 -38.95
CA PRO A 291 -16.02 -37.69 -39.15
C PRO A 291 -17.08 -36.69 -38.62
N ALA A 292 -16.91 -35.41 -38.96
CA ALA A 292 -17.61 -34.22 -38.46
C ALA A 292 -18.86 -33.79 -39.28
N GLY A 293 -19.80 -33.13 -38.58
CA GLY A 293 -20.84 -32.19 -39.08
C GLY A 293 -22.23 -32.81 -39.36
N PRO A 294 -23.35 -32.04 -39.36
CA PRO A 294 -23.52 -30.58 -39.25
C PRO A 294 -24.56 -30.10 -38.19
N ALA A 295 -24.78 -28.78 -38.13
CA ALA A 295 -25.64 -28.03 -37.20
C ALA A 295 -27.16 -28.13 -37.48
N ALA A 296 -28.01 -28.06 -36.43
CA ALA A 296 -29.32 -27.39 -36.44
C ALA A 296 -29.97 -27.26 -35.04
N ARG A 297 -30.31 -26.01 -34.71
CA ARG A 297 -31.45 -25.42 -33.96
C ARG A 297 -32.37 -26.30 -33.08
N GLY A 298 -32.67 -25.80 -31.87
CA GLY A 298 -33.90 -26.07 -31.12
C GLY A 298 -33.86 -25.59 -29.66
N GLU A 299 -34.66 -24.56 -29.32
CA GLU A 299 -35.01 -24.17 -27.92
C GLU A 299 -35.88 -25.25 -27.24
N PRO A 300 -35.95 -25.30 -25.89
CA PRO A 300 -37.06 -24.68 -25.14
C PRO A 300 -36.61 -24.04 -23.79
N ARG A 301 -37.05 -22.83 -23.39
CA ARG A 301 -38.32 -22.37 -22.77
C ARG A 301 -38.58 -22.74 -21.29
N HIS A 302 -38.75 -21.65 -20.50
CA HIS A 302 -39.44 -21.46 -19.19
C HIS A 302 -38.78 -22.02 -17.92
N ARG A 303 -38.79 -21.37 -16.74
CA ARG A 303 -39.73 -20.39 -16.17
C ARG A 303 -39.04 -19.59 -15.04
N VAL A 304 -39.26 -18.28 -15.00
CA VAL A 304 -38.93 -17.40 -13.86
C VAL A 304 -40.26 -16.96 -13.28
N ASP A 305 -40.58 -17.37 -12.05
CA ASP A 305 -41.75 -16.88 -11.34
C ASP A 305 -41.36 -15.67 -10.49
N ARG A 306 -41.96 -14.52 -10.81
CA ARG A 306 -42.10 -13.32 -9.98
C ARG A 306 -43.53 -13.27 -9.46
N VAL A 307 -43.72 -13.02 -8.17
CA VAL A 307 -44.91 -12.36 -7.59
C VAL A 307 -44.43 -11.57 -6.34
N ALA A 308 -44.31 -10.23 -6.42
CA ALA A 308 -45.16 -9.20 -5.80
C ALA A 308 -45.30 -9.32 -4.25
N GLY A 309 -44.77 -8.40 -3.43
CA GLY A 309 -45.45 -7.19 -2.89
C GLY A 309 -46.42 -7.56 -1.75
N ILE A 310 -46.57 -6.95 -0.56
CA ILE A 310 -46.50 -5.57 0.01
C ILE A 310 -46.52 -5.76 1.59
N PRO A 311 -46.74 -4.77 2.49
CA PRO A 311 -45.89 -3.73 3.11
C PRO A 311 -45.57 -3.90 4.63
N HIS A 312 -44.75 -2.98 5.16
CA HIS A 312 -44.71 -2.58 6.59
C HIS A 312 -46.03 -1.93 7.07
N ARG A 313 -46.57 -2.34 8.24
CA ARG A 313 -47.10 -1.42 9.28
C ARG A 313 -47.43 -2.10 10.62
N LEU A 314 -47.42 -1.23 11.62
CA LEU A 314 -47.41 -1.36 13.08
C LEU A 314 -48.74 -1.83 13.73
N LEU A 315 -48.59 -2.33 14.97
CA LEU A 315 -49.43 -2.17 16.18
C LEU A 315 -50.61 -3.14 16.48
N ARG A 316 -50.43 -3.74 17.68
CA ARG A 316 -51.36 -3.91 18.82
C ARG A 316 -52.44 -5.01 18.82
N ASP A 317 -52.55 -5.53 20.04
CA ASP A 317 -53.66 -6.20 20.70
C ASP A 317 -53.96 -7.66 20.36
N VAL A 318 -53.40 -8.57 21.20
CA VAL A 318 -54.21 -9.63 21.82
C VAL A 318 -53.79 -9.77 23.29
N ARG A 319 -54.62 -9.24 24.20
CA ARG A 319 -54.67 -9.67 25.60
C ARG A 319 -55.76 -10.73 25.75
N SER A 320 -55.47 -11.67 26.65
CA SER A 320 -56.36 -12.45 27.51
C SER A 320 -57.34 -13.45 26.88
N ALA A 321 -57.00 -14.74 27.04
CA ALA A 321 -57.93 -15.75 27.54
C ALA A 321 -57.27 -16.43 28.74
N GLY A 322 -57.92 -16.38 29.89
CA GLY A 322 -57.37 -16.83 31.17
C GLY A 322 -57.68 -18.27 31.54
N GLY A 323 -56.99 -18.73 32.59
CA GLY A 323 -57.53 -19.68 33.56
C GLY A 323 -56.96 -21.10 33.51
N ARG A 324 -55.89 -21.35 34.29
CA ARG A 324 -55.87 -22.36 35.36
C ARG A 324 -54.57 -22.26 36.16
N GLU A 325 -54.69 -21.77 37.39
CA GLU A 325 -53.67 -21.88 38.43
C GLU A 325 -53.56 -23.33 38.90
N GLY A 326 -52.32 -23.81 39.03
CA GLY A 326 -52.00 -25.13 39.55
C GLY A 326 -50.50 -25.31 39.73
N ALA A 327 -50.06 -25.16 40.98
CA ALA A 327 -48.76 -25.55 41.55
C ALA A 327 -47.50 -24.78 41.09
N ALA A 328 -46.92 -24.06 42.05
CA ALA A 328 -45.58 -23.49 42.02
C ALA A 328 -44.51 -24.56 41.79
N GLY A 329 -44.10 -24.73 40.54
CA GLY A 329 -42.79 -25.24 40.19
C GLY A 329 -41.87 -24.05 40.00
N THR A 330 -40.73 -24.03 40.67
CA THR A 330 -39.62 -23.11 40.37
C THR A 330 -39.33 -23.19 38.87
N GLY A 331 -39.73 -22.16 38.11
CA GLY A 331 -39.33 -22.03 36.71
C GLY A 331 -37.80 -22.10 36.59
N PRO A 332 -37.25 -22.47 35.42
CA PRO A 332 -35.80 -22.49 35.24
C PRO A 332 -35.27 -21.12 35.66
N GLN A 333 -34.44 -21.08 36.72
CA GLN A 333 -33.77 -19.85 37.13
C GLN A 333 -32.98 -19.37 35.92
N GLU A 334 -33.35 -18.21 35.37
CA GLU A 334 -32.56 -17.58 34.31
C GLU A 334 -31.16 -17.35 34.86
N MET A 335 -30.16 -18.03 34.29
CA MET A 335 -28.79 -17.84 34.73
C MET A 335 -28.39 -16.39 34.48
N THR A 336 -27.84 -15.72 35.48
CA THR A 336 -27.31 -14.37 35.35
C THR A 336 -25.78 -14.39 35.31
N GLY A 337 -25.20 -13.32 34.78
CA GLY A 337 -23.75 -13.08 34.78
C GLY A 337 -23.48 -11.60 34.99
N ARG A 338 -22.31 -11.29 35.57
CA ARG A 338 -21.89 -9.93 35.89
C ARG A 338 -21.11 -9.30 34.74
N VAL A 339 -21.21 -7.99 34.61
CA VAL A 339 -20.41 -7.15 33.71
C VAL A 339 -19.93 -5.93 34.48
N ALA A 340 -18.67 -5.57 34.33
CA ALA A 340 -18.11 -4.34 34.90
C ALA A 340 -18.48 -3.13 34.03
N VAL A 341 -19.05 -2.11 34.66
CA VAL A 341 -19.64 -0.93 34.00
C VAL A 341 -19.00 0.34 34.55
N LEU A 342 -18.45 1.16 33.66
CA LEU A 342 -17.93 2.49 33.98
C LEU A 342 -19.01 3.55 33.72
N LYS A 343 -19.40 4.28 34.76
CA LYS A 343 -20.36 5.38 34.65
C LYS A 343 -19.75 6.69 34.19
N THR A 344 -18.51 6.98 34.60
CA THR A 344 -17.81 8.24 34.33
C THR A 344 -16.35 7.95 34.00
N TYR A 345 -15.76 8.70 33.06
CA TYR A 345 -14.34 8.55 32.74
C TYR A 345 -13.51 8.88 33.99
N GLY A 346 -12.50 8.06 34.28
CA GLY A 346 -11.68 8.18 35.49
C GLY A 346 -12.38 7.71 36.78
N GLY A 347 -13.63 7.20 36.69
CA GLY A 347 -14.40 6.73 37.83
C GLY A 347 -14.22 5.24 38.14
N ASP A 348 -14.90 4.79 39.17
CA ASP A 348 -14.93 3.37 39.56
C ASP A 348 -15.85 2.54 38.66
N PHE A 349 -15.59 1.24 38.61
CA PHE A 349 -16.48 0.29 37.98
C PHE A 349 -17.56 -0.17 38.94
N GLU A 350 -18.77 -0.30 38.42
CA GLU A 350 -19.90 -0.96 39.06
C GLU A 350 -20.12 -2.33 38.41
N LEU A 351 -20.28 -3.38 39.21
CA LEU A 351 -20.71 -4.68 38.68
C LEU A 351 -22.24 -4.67 38.52
N ARG A 352 -22.71 -4.98 37.31
CA ARG A 352 -24.14 -5.17 37.03
C ARG A 352 -24.40 -6.58 36.53
N GLU A 353 -25.54 -7.14 36.93
CA GLU A 353 -25.98 -8.46 36.50
C GLU A 353 -26.96 -8.38 35.32
N TYR A 354 -26.79 -9.29 34.37
CA TYR A 354 -27.63 -9.44 33.20
C TYR A 354 -27.97 -10.92 32.96
N PRO A 355 -29.12 -11.23 32.33
CA PRO A 355 -29.46 -12.61 31.97
C PRO A 355 -28.49 -13.12 30.90
N VAL A 356 -27.96 -14.33 31.11
CA VAL A 356 -27.06 -15.02 30.18
C VAL A 356 -27.86 -15.52 28.98
N PRO A 357 -27.60 -15.00 27.76
CA PRO A 357 -28.40 -15.36 26.59
C PRO A 357 -28.02 -16.74 26.06
N ASP A 358 -28.99 -17.43 25.46
CA ASP A 358 -28.70 -18.59 24.61
C ASP A 358 -28.06 -18.13 23.28
N PRO A 359 -26.98 -18.81 22.81
CA PRO A 359 -26.38 -18.48 21.53
C PRO A 359 -27.29 -18.84 20.38
N GLU A 360 -27.54 -17.87 19.49
CA GLU A 360 -28.25 -18.11 18.23
C GLU A 360 -27.41 -19.00 17.27
N PRO A 361 -28.00 -19.54 16.18
CA PRO A 361 -27.24 -20.33 15.21
C PRO A 361 -25.97 -19.63 14.71
N GLY A 362 -24.84 -20.34 14.78
CA GLY A 362 -23.53 -19.80 14.41
C GLY A 362 -22.82 -18.95 15.48
N ALA A 363 -23.49 -18.59 16.59
CA ALA A 363 -22.87 -17.90 17.71
C ALA A 363 -22.19 -18.87 18.68
N VAL A 364 -21.33 -18.35 19.55
CA VAL A 364 -20.70 -19.09 20.64
C VAL A 364 -20.82 -18.28 21.91
N LEU A 365 -21.36 -18.88 22.97
CA LEU A 365 -21.31 -18.31 24.30
C LEU A 365 -20.06 -18.84 25.00
N VAL A 366 -19.19 -17.94 25.46
CA VAL A 366 -17.96 -18.28 26.18
C VAL A 366 -18.10 -17.82 27.62
N ARG A 367 -17.83 -18.71 28.58
CA ARG A 367 -17.61 -18.33 29.98
C ARG A 367 -16.16 -17.90 30.13
N LEU A 368 -15.93 -16.63 30.45
CA LEU A 368 -14.57 -16.10 30.54
C LEU A 368 -13.88 -16.65 31.79
N THR A 369 -12.62 -17.06 31.63
CA THR A 369 -11.77 -17.53 32.75
C THR A 369 -10.72 -16.48 33.12
N ARG A 370 -10.33 -15.65 32.14
CA ARG A 370 -9.37 -14.56 32.29
C ARG A 370 -9.70 -13.40 31.35
N ALA A 371 -9.42 -12.20 31.83
CA ALA A 371 -9.40 -10.98 31.04
C ALA A 371 -8.09 -10.23 31.30
N GLY A 372 -7.48 -9.71 30.24
CA GLY A 372 -6.30 -8.86 30.32
C GLY A 372 -6.68 -7.40 30.41
N VAL A 373 -5.86 -6.60 31.11
CA VAL A 373 -5.98 -5.15 31.16
C VAL A 373 -4.95 -4.55 30.20
N CYS A 374 -5.42 -4.02 29.07
CA CYS A 374 -4.54 -3.42 28.07
C CYS A 374 -4.34 -1.92 28.32
N GLY A 375 -3.23 -1.36 27.85
CA GLY A 375 -3.00 0.09 27.86
C GLY A 375 -4.10 0.87 27.13
N SER A 376 -4.70 0.29 26.08
CA SER A 376 -5.83 0.88 25.38
C SER A 376 -7.10 0.98 26.24
N ASP A 377 -7.34 0.04 27.17
CA ASP A 377 -8.45 0.15 28.13
C ASP A 377 -8.24 1.34 29.08
N LEU A 378 -6.98 1.65 29.41
CA LEU A 378 -6.63 2.82 30.22
C LEU A 378 -6.85 4.15 29.47
N HIS A 379 -6.49 4.24 28.19
CA HIS A 379 -6.81 5.41 27.36
C HIS A 379 -8.33 5.65 27.26
N ILE A 380 -9.12 4.58 27.17
CA ILE A 380 -10.59 4.66 27.21
C ILE A 380 -11.05 5.14 28.59
N TRP A 381 -10.57 4.52 29.67
CA TRP A 381 -10.97 4.85 31.04
C TRP A 381 -10.68 6.32 31.38
N ARG A 382 -9.53 6.87 30.97
CA ARG A 382 -9.17 8.30 31.15
C ARG A 382 -9.98 9.26 30.28
N GLY A 383 -10.72 8.76 29.29
CA GLY A 383 -11.47 9.58 28.35
C GLY A 383 -10.61 10.25 27.28
N GLU A 384 -9.42 9.73 27.00
CA GLU A 384 -8.55 10.23 25.93
C GLU A 384 -9.07 9.84 24.53
N MET A 385 -10.02 8.90 24.48
CA MET A 385 -10.68 8.43 23.26
C MET A 385 -12.16 8.85 23.18
N LYS A 386 -12.57 9.91 23.88
CA LYS A 386 -13.97 10.43 23.90
C LYS A 386 -14.57 10.63 22.50
N GLY A 387 -13.80 11.16 21.55
CA GLY A 387 -14.28 11.33 20.17
C GLY A 387 -14.68 10.02 19.46
N LEU A 388 -14.26 8.87 19.98
CA LEU A 388 -14.62 7.54 19.47
C LEU A 388 -15.72 6.85 20.30
N TYR A 389 -15.91 7.24 21.55
CA TYR A 389 -16.78 6.55 22.52
C TYR A 389 -17.86 7.43 23.17
N GLY A 390 -17.94 8.71 22.77
CA GLY A 390 -18.85 9.72 23.32
C GLY A 390 -18.16 10.63 24.33
N ASP A 391 -18.61 11.89 24.37
CA ASP A 391 -18.07 12.94 25.24
C ASP A 391 -18.28 12.65 26.74
N GLU A 392 -19.39 12.00 27.06
CA GLU A 392 -19.68 11.44 28.38
C GLU A 392 -19.92 9.94 28.26
N PRO A 393 -19.28 9.10 29.08
CA PRO A 393 -19.51 7.67 29.01
C PRO A 393 -20.88 7.40 29.62
N ARG A 394 -21.74 6.68 28.90
CA ARG A 394 -23.01 6.20 29.43
C ARG A 394 -22.87 4.70 29.61
N ASP A 395 -22.61 4.29 30.85
CA ASP A 395 -22.52 2.89 31.25
C ASP A 395 -21.64 2.05 30.30
N LEU A 396 -20.35 2.41 30.20
CA LEU A 396 -19.42 1.74 29.29
C LEU A 396 -18.93 0.41 29.85
N THR A 397 -18.82 -0.57 28.97
CA THR A 397 -18.24 -1.90 29.20
C THR A 397 -17.04 -2.08 28.27
N PHE A 398 -15.95 -2.64 28.78
CA PHE A 398 -14.69 -2.76 28.03
C PHE A 398 -13.84 -3.94 28.49
N GLY A 399 -12.56 -3.95 28.12
CA GLY A 399 -11.74 -5.14 28.07
C GLY A 399 -11.89 -5.85 26.72
N HIS A 400 -10.76 -6.30 26.17
CA HIS A 400 -10.71 -6.95 24.86
C HIS A 400 -9.60 -8.01 24.74
N GLU A 401 -8.86 -8.25 25.82
CA GLU A 401 -7.95 -9.38 25.97
C GLU A 401 -8.66 -10.44 26.80
N MET A 402 -8.88 -11.62 26.25
CA MET A 402 -9.70 -12.64 26.93
C MET A 402 -9.42 -14.06 26.44
N CYS A 403 -9.60 -14.99 27.38
CA CYS A 403 -9.83 -16.39 27.09
C CYS A 403 -10.92 -16.97 28.01
N GLY A 404 -11.44 -18.12 27.63
CA GLY A 404 -12.47 -18.77 28.42
C GLY A 404 -12.77 -20.16 27.92
N ARG A 405 -13.86 -20.72 28.44
CA ARG A 405 -14.39 -22.02 28.02
C ARG A 405 -15.68 -21.83 27.26
N VAL A 406 -15.85 -22.58 26.19
CA VAL A 406 -17.14 -22.65 25.47
C VAL A 406 -18.22 -23.08 26.46
N ALA A 407 -19.16 -22.19 26.77
CA ALA A 407 -20.26 -22.48 27.67
C ALA A 407 -21.41 -23.15 26.90
N ARG A 408 -21.74 -22.61 25.72
CA ARG A 408 -22.76 -23.16 24.80
C ARG A 408 -22.37 -22.89 23.36
N LEU A 409 -22.64 -23.85 22.48
CA LEU A 409 -22.49 -23.70 21.03
C LEU A 409 -23.85 -23.41 20.38
N GLY A 410 -23.91 -22.36 19.57
CA GLY A 410 -25.06 -22.13 18.70
C GLY A 410 -25.17 -23.22 17.62
N ALA A 411 -26.39 -23.47 17.16
CA ALA A 411 -26.63 -24.48 16.13
C ALA A 411 -25.74 -24.26 14.89
N GLY A 412 -25.17 -25.35 14.37
CA GLY A 412 -24.27 -25.33 13.20
C GLY A 412 -22.80 -25.02 13.51
N VAL A 413 -22.44 -24.70 14.75
CA VAL A 413 -21.03 -24.59 15.16
C VAL A 413 -20.50 -25.95 15.61
N SER A 414 -19.49 -26.46 14.90
CA SER A 414 -18.83 -27.74 15.23
C SER A 414 -17.31 -27.70 15.11
N VAL A 415 -16.76 -26.61 14.56
CA VAL A 415 -15.32 -26.41 14.39
C VAL A 415 -14.92 -24.99 14.75
N ASP A 416 -13.66 -24.82 15.14
CA ASP A 416 -13.04 -23.51 15.32
C ASP A 416 -12.62 -22.88 13.98
N SER A 417 -12.08 -21.65 14.01
CA SER A 417 -11.66 -20.92 12.81
C SER A 417 -10.42 -21.51 12.12
N ALA A 418 -9.78 -22.52 12.71
CA ALA A 418 -8.72 -23.31 12.08
C ALA A 418 -9.24 -24.67 11.55
N GLY A 419 -10.54 -24.93 11.64
CA GLY A 419 -11.16 -26.17 11.20
C GLY A 419 -11.01 -27.35 12.17
N ARG A 420 -10.59 -27.11 13.41
CA ARG A 420 -10.48 -28.15 14.44
C ARG A 420 -11.85 -28.39 15.09
N PRO A 421 -12.21 -29.64 15.47
CA PRO A 421 -13.42 -29.90 16.23
C PRO A 421 -13.51 -29.00 17.46
N LEU A 422 -14.69 -28.42 17.69
CA LEU A 422 -14.98 -27.53 18.81
C LEU A 422 -16.19 -28.06 19.57
N ALA A 423 -16.03 -28.21 20.89
CA ALA A 423 -17.06 -28.69 21.80
C ALA A 423 -17.27 -27.74 22.98
N GLU A 424 -18.40 -27.87 23.67
CA GLU A 424 -18.61 -27.22 24.95
C GLU A 424 -17.53 -27.68 25.97
N GLY A 425 -17.07 -26.75 26.80
CA GLY A 425 -15.96 -26.96 27.74
C GLY A 425 -14.56 -26.68 27.17
N ASP A 426 -14.40 -26.63 25.84
CA ASP A 426 -13.11 -26.34 25.20
C ASP A 426 -12.60 -24.94 25.58
N ARG A 427 -11.28 -24.84 25.79
CA ARG A 427 -10.59 -23.56 26.02
C ARG A 427 -10.43 -22.81 24.71
N VAL A 428 -10.82 -21.54 24.68
CA VAL A 428 -10.82 -20.71 23.48
C VAL A 428 -10.36 -19.29 23.74
N THR A 429 -9.77 -18.68 22.71
CA THR A 429 -9.62 -17.23 22.57
C THR A 429 -10.11 -16.82 21.18
N PHE A 430 -10.41 -15.54 20.98
CA PHE A 430 -11.13 -15.07 19.79
C PHE A 430 -10.83 -13.60 19.50
N LEU A 431 -11.14 -13.18 18.27
CA LEU A 431 -11.06 -11.76 17.90
C LEU A 431 -12.14 -10.95 18.63
N TYR A 432 -11.76 -9.79 19.16
CA TYR A 432 -12.67 -8.81 19.76
C TYR A 432 -13.26 -7.82 18.74
N PHE A 433 -13.04 -8.04 17.44
CA PHE A 433 -13.56 -7.23 16.33
C PHE A 433 -13.97 -8.15 15.17
N PHE A 434 -14.94 -7.71 14.38
CA PHE A 434 -15.64 -8.61 13.46
C PHE A 434 -15.60 -8.06 12.04
N PRO A 435 -14.55 -8.39 11.26
CA PRO A 435 -14.46 -7.97 9.87
C PRO A 435 -15.57 -8.62 9.04
N CYS A 436 -16.07 -7.94 8.01
CA CYS A 436 -17.18 -8.49 7.21
C CYS A 436 -16.79 -9.63 6.27
N GLY A 437 -15.49 -9.93 6.10
CA GLY A 437 -14.95 -11.02 5.27
C GLY A 437 -15.12 -10.87 3.75
N ARG A 438 -15.97 -9.94 3.28
CA ARG A 438 -16.41 -9.89 1.87
C ARG A 438 -16.16 -8.57 1.14
N CYS A 439 -15.72 -7.52 1.85
CA CYS A 439 -15.41 -6.24 1.21
C CYS A 439 -14.02 -6.26 0.55
N PRO A 440 -13.74 -5.37 -0.42
CA PRO A 440 -12.43 -5.33 -1.10
C PRO A 440 -11.22 -5.21 -0.17
N VAL A 441 -11.39 -4.59 1.00
CA VAL A 441 -10.35 -4.49 2.04
C VAL A 441 -10.10 -5.85 2.71
N CYS A 442 -11.17 -6.55 3.11
CA CYS A 442 -11.04 -7.91 3.67
C CYS A 442 -10.45 -8.90 2.66
N LEU A 443 -10.82 -8.80 1.39
CA LEU A 443 -10.33 -9.69 0.33
C LEU A 443 -8.84 -9.47 0.00
N ARG A 444 -8.23 -8.39 0.52
CA ARG A 444 -6.79 -8.12 0.43
C ARG A 444 -6.01 -8.47 1.70
N ASP A 445 -6.63 -9.19 2.63
CA ASP A 445 -6.03 -9.52 3.93
C ASP A 445 -5.77 -8.28 4.83
N GLU A 446 -6.56 -7.22 4.63
CA GLU A 446 -6.51 -5.99 5.42
C GLU A 446 -7.69 -5.92 6.40
N MET A 447 -8.07 -7.06 6.99
CA MET A 447 -9.32 -7.19 7.73
C MET A 447 -9.41 -6.25 8.95
N GLY A 448 -8.27 -5.86 9.54
CA GLY A 448 -8.21 -4.84 10.58
C GLY A 448 -8.74 -3.47 10.14
N SER A 449 -8.59 -3.13 8.86
CA SER A 449 -9.03 -1.87 8.24
C SER A 449 -10.42 -1.97 7.59
N CYS A 450 -11.15 -3.06 7.83
CA CYS A 450 -12.46 -3.26 7.23
C CYS A 450 -13.43 -2.11 7.62
N PRO A 451 -13.95 -1.33 6.65
CA PRO A 451 -14.84 -0.19 6.94
C PRO A 451 -16.24 -0.64 7.38
N ARG A 452 -16.58 -1.90 7.13
CA ARG A 452 -17.84 -2.54 7.52
C ARG A 452 -17.67 -3.47 8.73
N LYS A 453 -16.54 -3.38 9.46
CA LYS A 453 -16.33 -4.21 10.64
C LYS A 453 -17.32 -3.83 11.72
N VAL A 454 -17.92 -4.83 12.35
CA VAL A 454 -18.75 -4.62 13.52
C VAL A 454 -17.83 -4.55 14.74
N ARG A 455 -17.97 -3.49 15.53
CA ARG A 455 -17.29 -3.35 16.82
C ARG A 455 -18.18 -3.90 17.93
N PRO A 456 -17.62 -4.40 19.04
CA PRO A 456 -18.41 -4.72 20.22
C PRO A 456 -19.26 -3.53 20.65
N ASN A 457 -20.52 -3.79 21.00
CA ASN A 457 -21.31 -2.79 21.68
C ASN A 457 -20.73 -2.61 23.09
N ARG A 458 -20.40 -1.38 23.46
CA ARG A 458 -19.83 -1.05 24.77
C ARG A 458 -20.87 -0.51 25.74
N VAL A 459 -22.12 -0.29 25.34
CA VAL A 459 -23.16 0.20 26.23
C VAL A 459 -23.75 -0.95 27.04
N ALA A 460 -23.67 -0.87 28.37
CA ALA A 460 -24.25 -1.86 29.27
C ALA A 460 -25.78 -1.94 29.10
N GLY A 461 -26.37 -3.07 29.50
CA GLY A 461 -27.82 -3.26 29.45
C GLY A 461 -28.41 -3.45 28.04
N THR A 462 -27.58 -3.47 27.00
CA THR A 462 -28.04 -3.79 25.65
C THR A 462 -27.81 -5.28 25.36
N PRO A 463 -28.84 -6.08 25.03
CA PRO A 463 -28.67 -7.46 24.59
C PRO A 463 -27.64 -7.56 23.43
N PRO A 464 -26.77 -8.58 23.41
CA PRO A 464 -26.73 -9.77 24.27
C PRO A 464 -25.99 -9.57 25.61
N TYR A 465 -25.79 -8.32 26.05
CA TYR A 465 -25.19 -7.87 27.32
C TYR A 465 -23.68 -8.14 27.48
N PHE A 466 -23.22 -9.30 27.05
CA PHE A 466 -21.86 -9.81 27.25
C PHE A 466 -20.99 -9.59 26.01
N ASN A 467 -20.57 -8.35 25.75
CA ASN A 467 -19.86 -8.00 24.51
C ASN A 467 -18.37 -7.68 24.70
N ASN A 468 -17.87 -7.63 25.95
CA ASN A 468 -16.51 -7.19 26.28
C ASN A 468 -15.88 -8.10 27.35
N ALA A 469 -14.56 -8.03 27.55
CA ALA A 469 -13.82 -8.98 28.38
C ALA A 469 -14.12 -8.87 29.88
N TYR A 470 -14.53 -7.70 30.39
CA TYR A 470 -14.80 -7.52 31.81
C TYR A 470 -16.23 -7.95 32.16
N GLY A 471 -16.50 -9.24 32.00
CA GLY A 471 -17.74 -9.88 32.41
C GLY A 471 -17.58 -11.38 32.58
N ASP A 472 -18.55 -12.04 33.20
CA ASP A 472 -18.50 -13.49 33.44
C ASP A 472 -18.60 -14.30 32.12
N TYR A 473 -19.20 -13.70 31.08
CA TYR A 473 -19.38 -14.30 29.76
C TYR A 473 -18.97 -13.36 28.63
N TYR A 474 -18.79 -13.93 27.44
CA TYR A 474 -18.70 -13.25 26.17
C TYR A 474 -19.60 -13.93 25.14
N TYR A 475 -20.50 -13.16 24.54
CA TYR A 475 -21.32 -13.57 23.41
C TYR A 475 -20.57 -13.32 22.11
N LEU A 476 -19.96 -14.36 21.56
CA LEU A 476 -19.32 -14.30 20.26
C LEU A 476 -20.37 -14.49 19.17
N ARG A 477 -20.69 -13.40 18.49
CA ARG A 477 -21.72 -13.34 17.44
C ARG A 477 -21.40 -14.25 16.25
N PRO A 478 -22.40 -14.62 15.44
CA PRO A 478 -22.17 -15.40 14.22
C PRO A 478 -21.12 -14.76 13.30
N GLY A 479 -20.24 -15.60 12.76
CA GLY A 479 -19.10 -15.17 11.95
C GLY A 479 -17.91 -14.60 12.76
N GLY A 480 -17.96 -14.65 14.09
CA GLY A 480 -16.80 -14.39 14.94
C GLY A 480 -15.70 -15.43 14.73
N HIS A 481 -14.44 -15.00 14.86
CA HIS A 481 -13.29 -15.89 14.72
C HIS A 481 -12.82 -16.40 16.09
N VAL A 482 -13.03 -17.69 16.34
CA VAL A 482 -12.68 -18.41 17.57
C VAL A 482 -11.62 -19.46 17.30
N PHE A 483 -10.68 -19.60 18.21
CA PHE A 483 -9.61 -20.58 18.12
C PHE A 483 -9.47 -21.34 19.44
N ARG A 484 -9.37 -22.67 19.36
CA ARG A 484 -9.03 -23.49 20.53
C ARG A 484 -7.62 -23.17 21.01
N ILE A 485 -7.46 -22.98 22.31
CA ILE A 485 -6.15 -22.78 22.93
C ILE A 485 -5.48 -24.16 23.05
N PRO A 486 -4.22 -24.33 22.58
CA PRO A 486 -3.50 -25.58 22.78
C PRO A 486 -3.31 -25.90 24.27
N ASP A 487 -3.32 -27.18 24.63
CA ASP A 487 -3.27 -27.61 26.04
C ASP A 487 -1.99 -27.16 26.74
N GLU A 488 -0.88 -27.04 26.01
CA GLU A 488 0.42 -26.62 26.52
C GLU A 488 0.52 -25.12 26.82
N VAL A 489 -0.43 -24.31 26.33
CA VAL A 489 -0.44 -22.86 26.54
C VAL A 489 -1.37 -22.54 27.71
N GLY A 490 -0.86 -21.96 28.79
CA GLY A 490 -1.65 -21.54 29.95
C GLY A 490 -2.63 -20.40 29.63
N ASP A 491 -3.70 -20.28 30.43
CA ASP A 491 -4.72 -19.23 30.23
C ASP A 491 -4.13 -17.82 30.37
N ASP A 492 -3.20 -17.61 31.30
CA ASP A 492 -2.62 -16.30 31.58
C ASP A 492 -1.79 -15.78 30.38
N VAL A 493 -1.08 -16.67 29.68
CA VAL A 493 -0.35 -16.35 28.43
C VAL A 493 -1.26 -16.29 27.21
N ALA A 494 -2.30 -17.11 27.15
CA ALA A 494 -3.26 -17.11 26.03
C ALA A 494 -4.16 -15.87 26.02
N THR A 495 -4.47 -15.30 27.19
CA THR A 495 -5.38 -14.15 27.37
C THR A 495 -4.98 -12.93 26.54
N PRO A 496 -3.73 -12.43 26.60
CA PRO A 496 -3.31 -11.28 25.79
C PRO A 496 -2.99 -11.65 24.34
N ALA A 497 -3.04 -12.93 23.94
CA ALA A 497 -2.61 -13.39 22.62
C ALA A 497 -3.47 -12.82 21.49
N ASN A 498 -4.77 -12.62 21.75
CA ASN A 498 -5.72 -11.99 20.83
C ASN A 498 -5.58 -10.46 20.76
N CYS A 499 -4.62 -9.86 21.44
CA CYS A 499 -4.32 -8.44 21.31
C CYS A 499 -2.85 -8.28 20.99
N ALA A 500 -1.99 -8.23 22.01
CA ALA A 500 -0.58 -7.87 21.87
C ALA A 500 0.17 -8.78 20.88
N LEU A 501 0.11 -10.11 21.06
CA LEU A 501 0.90 -11.03 20.23
C LEU A 501 0.38 -11.11 18.78
N ALA A 502 -0.93 -11.26 18.57
CA ALA A 502 -1.50 -11.28 17.23
C ALA A 502 -1.25 -9.96 16.48
N GLN A 503 -1.34 -8.81 17.16
CA GLN A 503 -1.04 -7.50 16.60
C GLN A 503 0.42 -7.39 16.14
N VAL A 504 1.36 -7.85 16.97
CA VAL A 504 2.80 -7.87 16.66
C VAL A 504 3.10 -8.77 15.47
N ILE A 505 2.58 -10.00 15.45
CA ILE A 505 2.77 -10.94 14.35
C ILE A 505 2.25 -10.36 13.04
N TYR A 506 1.05 -9.76 13.06
CA TYR A 506 0.47 -9.11 11.90
C TYR A 506 1.31 -7.90 11.45
N GLY A 507 1.69 -7.03 12.39
CA GLY A 507 2.47 -5.82 12.13
C GLY A 507 3.84 -6.10 11.53
N LEU A 508 4.64 -6.97 12.15
CA LEU A 508 5.97 -7.33 11.66
C LEU A 508 5.91 -8.02 10.29
N ALA A 509 4.88 -8.86 10.05
CA ALA A 509 4.66 -9.44 8.73
C ALA A 509 4.37 -8.35 7.66
N ARG A 510 3.58 -7.32 8.00
CA ARG A 510 3.32 -6.18 7.09
C ARG A 510 4.53 -5.27 6.89
N ALA A 511 5.37 -5.13 7.92
CA ALA A 511 6.65 -4.41 7.83
C ALA A 511 7.66 -5.16 6.94
N GLY A 512 7.42 -6.44 6.69
CA GLY A 512 8.20 -7.27 5.78
C GLY A 512 9.37 -7.98 6.43
N LEU A 513 9.24 -8.32 7.73
CA LEU A 513 10.28 -9.02 8.51
C LEU A 513 10.74 -10.30 7.83
N ARG A 514 12.05 -10.48 7.75
CA ARG A 514 12.74 -11.63 7.16
C ARG A 514 13.84 -12.16 8.08
N PRO A 515 14.21 -13.43 7.93
CA PRO A 515 15.45 -13.94 8.52
C PRO A 515 16.65 -13.10 8.05
N GLY A 516 17.56 -12.77 8.96
CA GLY A 516 18.71 -11.91 8.70
C GLY A 516 18.46 -10.42 8.94
N ASP A 517 17.21 -9.99 9.15
CA ASP A 517 16.92 -8.57 9.39
C ASP A 517 17.48 -8.08 10.73
N THR A 518 17.91 -6.82 10.77
CA THR A 518 18.08 -6.04 12.00
C THR A 518 16.77 -5.34 12.37
N VAL A 519 16.32 -5.53 13.61
CA VAL A 519 15.07 -4.96 14.13
C VAL A 519 15.33 -4.08 15.33
N VAL A 520 14.86 -2.83 15.27
CA VAL A 520 14.82 -1.91 16.42
C VAL A 520 13.41 -1.85 16.97
N ILE A 521 13.25 -2.00 18.28
CA ILE A 521 11.97 -2.01 18.98
C ILE A 521 11.97 -0.84 19.96
N GLN A 522 11.14 0.16 19.70
CA GLN A 522 10.91 1.28 20.60
C GLN A 522 9.79 0.90 21.58
N GLY A 523 10.13 0.76 22.85
CA GLY A 523 9.24 0.33 23.93
C GLY A 523 9.31 -1.16 24.22
N ALA A 524 9.68 -1.52 25.46
CA ALA A 524 9.74 -2.88 25.99
C ALA A 524 8.51 -3.22 26.84
N GLY A 525 7.33 -2.72 26.44
CA GLY A 525 6.04 -3.12 27.03
C GLY A 525 5.57 -4.49 26.53
N GLY A 526 4.31 -4.85 26.81
CA GLY A 526 3.74 -6.14 26.39
C GLY A 526 3.83 -6.40 24.88
N LEU A 527 3.57 -5.39 24.05
CA LEU A 527 3.76 -5.46 22.59
C LEU A 527 5.24 -5.64 22.23
N GLY A 528 6.12 -4.79 22.76
CA GLY A 528 7.56 -4.82 22.44
C GLY A 528 8.25 -6.12 22.83
N LEU A 529 7.94 -6.70 23.99
CA LEU A 529 8.50 -7.98 24.42
C LEU A 529 8.01 -9.14 23.55
N ASN A 530 6.73 -9.13 23.13
CA ASN A 530 6.25 -10.06 22.11
C ASN A 530 6.97 -9.84 20.78
N ALA A 531 7.29 -8.59 20.40
CA ALA A 531 8.02 -8.28 19.18
C ALA A 531 9.46 -8.80 19.21
N VAL A 532 10.15 -8.74 20.35
CA VAL A 532 11.47 -9.38 20.53
C VAL A 532 11.35 -10.89 20.27
N ALA A 533 10.38 -11.55 20.90
CA ALA A 533 10.16 -12.99 20.76
C ALA A 533 9.86 -13.39 19.31
N VAL A 534 8.98 -12.65 18.64
CA VAL A 534 8.57 -12.90 17.25
C VAL A 534 9.73 -12.63 16.28
N ALA A 535 10.48 -11.54 16.46
CA ALA A 535 11.66 -11.24 15.65
C ALA A 535 12.72 -12.33 15.79
N ARG A 536 12.98 -12.77 17.03
CA ARG A 536 13.97 -13.82 17.30
C ARG A 536 13.56 -15.18 16.73
N ASP A 537 12.27 -15.53 16.78
CA ASP A 537 11.78 -16.78 16.17
C ASP A 537 11.75 -16.73 14.64
N ALA A 538 11.53 -15.55 14.06
CA ALA A 538 11.59 -15.31 12.63
C ALA A 538 13.02 -15.32 12.06
N GLY A 539 14.04 -15.36 12.93
CA GLY A 539 15.45 -15.42 12.53
C GLY A 539 16.07 -14.05 12.28
N ALA A 540 15.57 -12.97 12.90
CA ALA A 540 16.27 -11.68 12.90
C ALA A 540 17.71 -11.87 13.42
N GLU A 541 18.67 -11.28 12.71
CA GLU A 541 20.08 -11.37 13.05
C GLU A 541 20.39 -10.55 14.31
N ARG A 542 19.81 -9.35 14.39
CA ARG A 542 20.06 -8.40 15.46
C ARG A 542 18.78 -7.74 15.94
N ILE A 543 18.55 -7.74 17.25
CA ILE A 543 17.39 -7.13 17.89
C ILE A 543 17.86 -6.10 18.92
N ILE A 544 17.53 -4.83 18.68
CA ILE A 544 17.89 -3.70 19.53
C ILE A 544 16.61 -3.14 20.16
N VAL A 545 16.56 -3.07 21.48
CA VAL A 545 15.37 -2.58 22.20
C VAL A 545 15.69 -1.25 22.88
N VAL A 546 14.79 -0.29 22.80
CA VAL A 546 14.93 1.03 23.41
C VAL A 546 13.80 1.24 24.42
N ASP A 547 14.13 1.50 25.69
CA ASP A 547 13.13 1.80 26.74
C ASP A 547 13.77 2.65 27.86
N ARG A 548 12.96 3.26 28.71
CA ARG A 548 13.40 4.01 29.90
C ARG A 548 13.42 3.16 31.17
N VAL A 549 12.72 2.04 31.20
CA VAL A 549 12.52 1.21 32.40
C VAL A 549 13.52 0.06 32.39
N ALA A 550 14.50 0.12 33.29
CA ALA A 550 15.58 -0.87 33.37
C ALA A 550 15.09 -2.33 33.52
N SER A 551 14.05 -2.57 34.33
CA SER A 551 13.49 -3.92 34.50
C SER A 551 12.88 -4.48 33.22
N ARG A 552 12.29 -3.63 32.36
CA ARG A 552 11.77 -4.03 31.05
C ARG A 552 12.89 -4.31 30.06
N LEU A 553 13.98 -3.54 30.11
CA LEU A 553 15.18 -3.80 29.31
C LEU A 553 15.84 -5.13 29.71
N GLN A 554 15.85 -5.47 30.99
CA GLN A 554 16.31 -6.79 31.42
C GLN A 554 15.40 -7.89 30.88
N LEU A 555 14.08 -7.72 31.01
CA LEU A 555 13.13 -8.69 30.45
C LEU A 555 13.29 -8.84 28.94
N ALA A 556 13.55 -7.75 28.21
CA ALA A 556 13.82 -7.80 26.77
C ALA A 556 15.03 -8.68 26.43
N ARG A 557 16.11 -8.65 27.23
CA ARG A 557 17.25 -9.57 27.07
C ARG A 557 16.85 -11.02 27.32
N ASP A 558 16.05 -11.26 28.36
CA ASP A 558 15.55 -12.60 28.68
C ASP A 558 14.64 -13.15 27.56
N PHE A 559 13.97 -12.27 26.82
CA PHE A 559 13.19 -12.60 25.61
C PHE A 559 14.06 -12.75 24.34
N GLY A 560 15.35 -12.44 24.42
CA GLY A 560 16.31 -12.63 23.35
C GLY A 560 16.71 -11.37 22.58
N ALA A 561 16.57 -10.17 23.14
CA ALA A 561 17.18 -8.97 22.57
C ALA A 561 18.71 -9.03 22.68
N ASP A 562 19.43 -8.66 21.61
CA ASP A 562 20.89 -8.60 21.60
C ASP A 562 21.40 -7.36 22.33
N HIS A 563 20.72 -6.24 22.12
CA HIS A 563 21.03 -4.96 22.75
C HIS A 563 19.77 -4.37 23.37
N ALA A 564 19.94 -3.74 24.53
CA ALA A 564 18.87 -2.97 25.15
C ALA A 564 19.41 -1.63 25.66
N LEU A 565 18.97 -0.57 25.01
CA LEU A 565 19.43 0.81 25.16
C LEU A 565 18.53 1.55 26.15
N SER A 566 19.14 2.11 27.19
CA SER A 566 18.45 2.88 28.22
C SER A 566 18.34 4.35 27.84
N LEU A 567 17.14 4.92 27.92
CA LEU A 567 16.95 6.37 27.80
C LEU A 567 17.67 7.14 28.93
N GLY A 568 17.93 6.52 30.08
CA GLY A 568 18.70 7.16 31.15
C GLY A 568 20.18 7.35 30.79
N GLU A 569 20.74 6.42 30.01
CA GLU A 569 22.14 6.45 29.55
C GLU A 569 22.29 7.24 28.24
N LEU A 570 21.27 7.18 27.38
CA LEU A 570 21.19 7.86 26.09
C LEU A 570 19.98 8.82 26.08
N PRO A 571 20.08 9.97 26.78
CA PRO A 571 18.92 10.84 27.05
C PRO A 571 18.38 11.56 25.81
N THR A 572 19.23 11.85 24.82
CA THR A 572 18.79 12.56 23.62
C THR A 572 18.51 11.60 22.46
N PRO A 573 17.52 11.91 21.60
CA PRO A 573 17.24 11.14 20.38
C PRO A 573 18.48 10.94 19.51
N GLU A 574 19.34 11.95 19.39
CA GLU A 574 20.57 11.90 18.56
C GLU A 574 21.54 10.83 19.05
N ARG A 575 21.69 10.67 20.37
CA ARG A 575 22.56 9.64 20.95
C ARG A 575 21.97 8.24 20.78
N ARG A 576 20.64 8.10 20.83
CA ARG A 576 19.98 6.81 20.58
C ARG A 576 20.06 6.40 19.12
N VAL A 577 19.83 7.33 18.19
CA VAL A 577 20.03 7.11 16.75
C VAL A 577 21.48 6.73 16.49
N GLN A 578 22.45 7.47 17.03
CA GLN A 578 23.87 7.15 16.84
C GLN A 578 24.22 5.77 17.40
N ALA A 579 23.73 5.42 18.59
CA ALA A 579 23.96 4.07 19.15
C ALA A 579 23.40 2.96 18.25
N VAL A 580 22.22 3.15 17.65
CA VAL A 580 21.70 2.20 16.67
C VAL A 580 22.60 2.14 15.43
N MET A 581 23.05 3.28 14.92
CA MET A 581 23.97 3.32 13.76
C MET A 581 25.28 2.60 14.07
N ASP A 582 25.87 2.83 15.24
CA ASP A 582 27.11 2.17 15.68
C ASP A 582 26.93 0.65 15.79
N LEU A 583 25.78 0.20 16.32
CA LEU A 583 25.42 -1.21 16.41
C LEU A 583 25.04 -1.84 15.06
N THR A 584 24.97 -1.05 13.99
CA THR A 584 24.57 -1.49 12.64
C THR A 584 25.56 -1.06 11.58
N ASP A 585 26.82 -0.82 11.96
CA ASP A 585 27.92 -0.47 11.06
C ASP A 585 27.60 0.76 10.16
N GLY A 586 26.79 1.68 10.69
CA GLY A 586 26.32 2.89 10.00
C GLY A 586 25.19 2.66 9.00
N PHE A 587 24.69 1.43 8.83
CA PHE A 587 23.62 1.14 7.88
C PHE A 587 22.22 1.46 8.42
N GLY A 588 21.96 1.30 9.71
CA GLY A 588 20.63 1.36 10.30
C GLY A 588 19.88 0.02 10.24
N ALA A 589 18.64 0.00 10.73
CA ALA A 589 17.83 -1.20 10.85
C ALA A 589 16.89 -1.45 9.67
N ASP A 590 16.65 -2.72 9.31
CA ASP A 590 15.65 -3.14 8.32
C ASP A 590 14.24 -2.74 8.76
N ILE A 591 13.95 -2.93 10.04
CA ILE A 591 12.67 -2.58 10.66
C ILE A 591 12.92 -1.80 11.94
N VAL A 592 12.19 -0.69 12.09
CA VAL A 592 12.06 0.02 13.37
C VAL A 592 10.58 -0.01 13.74
N ALA A 593 10.22 -0.50 14.93
CA ALA A 593 8.84 -0.67 15.35
C ALA A 593 8.51 0.11 16.63
N ASP A 594 7.44 0.91 16.59
CA ASP A 594 6.95 1.66 17.75
C ASP A 594 5.83 0.93 18.49
N PHE A 595 6.10 0.69 19.76
CA PHE A 595 5.19 0.14 20.76
C PHE A 595 5.11 1.01 22.03
N VAL A 596 5.54 2.28 21.94
CA VAL A 596 5.45 3.28 23.01
C VAL A 596 4.18 4.12 22.84
N GLY A 597 3.88 4.59 21.63
CA GLY A 597 2.72 5.43 21.35
C GLY A 597 2.90 6.90 21.74
N TYR A 598 4.13 7.41 21.68
CA TYR A 598 4.43 8.84 21.80
C TYR A 598 4.88 9.38 20.44
N PRO A 599 4.29 10.47 19.92
CA PRO A 599 4.57 10.94 18.56
C PRO A 599 6.04 11.32 18.34
N GLU A 600 6.76 11.70 19.40
CA GLU A 600 8.17 12.07 19.36
C GLU A 600 9.11 10.90 19.01
N VAL A 601 8.68 9.66 19.23
CA VAL A 601 9.51 8.48 18.91
C VAL A 601 9.52 8.19 17.40
N VAL A 602 8.53 8.69 16.66
CA VAL A 602 8.40 8.44 15.21
C VAL A 602 9.52 9.11 14.42
N PRO A 603 9.79 10.43 14.55
CA PRO A 603 10.94 11.06 13.91
C PRO A 603 12.27 10.44 14.31
N GLU A 604 12.40 10.00 15.57
CA GLU A 604 13.60 9.34 16.05
C GLU A 604 13.82 7.99 15.36
N GLY A 605 12.82 7.13 15.34
CA GLY A 605 12.94 5.79 14.76
C GLY A 605 13.03 5.82 13.23
N LEU A 606 12.42 6.79 12.56
CA LEU A 606 12.65 7.00 11.12
C LEU A 606 14.12 7.29 10.79
N ARG A 607 14.85 7.97 11.68
CA ARG A 607 16.31 8.19 11.55
C ARG A 607 17.14 6.95 11.87
N MET A 608 16.56 5.90 12.45
CA MET A 608 17.23 4.63 12.76
C MET A 608 17.15 3.62 11.60
N LEU A 609 16.36 3.89 10.57
CA LEU A 609 16.19 3.00 9.44
C LEU A 609 17.42 2.99 8.52
N ARG A 610 17.70 1.82 7.95
CA ARG A 610 18.51 1.74 6.74
C ARG A 610 17.77 2.27 5.52
N GLY A 611 18.53 2.53 4.45
CA GLY A 611 17.97 2.79 3.13
C GLY A 611 17.02 1.65 2.70
N GLY A 612 15.78 1.98 2.37
CA GLY A 612 14.73 1.03 1.99
C GLY A 612 14.06 0.29 3.17
N GLY A 613 14.36 0.67 4.41
CA GLY A 613 13.78 0.06 5.62
C GLY A 613 12.32 0.41 5.87
N SER A 614 11.68 -0.30 6.79
CA SER A 614 10.29 -0.12 7.19
C SER A 614 10.16 0.38 8.63
N TYR A 615 9.51 1.52 8.82
CA TYR A 615 9.03 1.94 10.14
C TYR A 615 7.61 1.39 10.36
N LEU A 616 7.42 0.60 11.42
CA LEU A 616 6.16 0.00 11.83
C LEU A 616 5.53 0.79 12.98
N GLU A 617 4.40 1.43 12.71
CA GLU A 617 3.61 2.17 13.68
C GLU A 617 2.43 1.35 14.21
N ILE A 618 2.45 1.06 15.51
CA ILE A 618 1.37 0.37 16.25
C ILE A 618 0.99 1.13 17.53
N GLY A 619 1.94 1.85 18.14
CA GLY A 619 1.77 2.48 19.45
C GLY A 619 0.74 3.62 19.50
N SER A 620 0.61 4.41 18.43
CA SER A 620 -0.19 5.63 18.40
C SER A 620 -1.70 5.35 18.21
N ILE A 621 -2.37 4.90 19.27
CA ILE A 621 -3.77 4.43 19.23
C ILE A 621 -4.83 5.49 19.60
N ALA A 622 -4.42 6.61 20.21
CA ALA A 622 -5.30 7.71 20.57
C ALA A 622 -5.23 8.86 19.53
N PRO A 623 -6.31 9.63 19.32
CA PRO A 623 -6.26 10.84 18.50
C PRO A 623 -5.27 11.89 19.04
N GLY A 624 -4.76 12.76 18.17
CA GLY A 624 -3.87 13.86 18.58
C GLY A 624 -2.38 13.53 18.60
N ASN A 625 -1.99 12.30 18.28
CA ASN A 625 -0.59 11.93 18.06
C ASN A 625 -0.09 12.52 16.73
N VAL A 626 0.49 13.72 16.79
CA VAL A 626 1.00 14.47 15.63
C VAL A 626 2.52 14.57 15.73
N PHE A 627 3.21 14.23 14.65
CA PHE A 627 4.66 14.40 14.52
C PHE A 627 4.98 15.19 13.24
N SER A 628 6.19 15.78 13.19
CA SER A 628 6.75 16.44 12.01
C SER A 628 8.03 15.74 11.58
N TYR A 629 8.24 15.60 10.27
CA TYR A 629 9.42 14.95 9.71
C TYR A 629 9.77 15.53 8.33
N ASP A 630 11.05 15.53 7.98
CA ASP A 630 11.50 15.95 6.65
C ASP A 630 11.13 14.90 5.60
N ALA A 631 10.16 15.24 4.74
CA ALA A 631 9.72 14.38 3.65
C ALA A 631 10.86 14.05 2.66
N THR A 632 11.86 14.93 2.52
CA THR A 632 13.04 14.68 1.68
C THR A 632 13.85 13.51 2.22
N ALA A 633 13.97 13.38 3.54
CA ALA A 633 14.66 12.25 4.16
C ALA A 633 13.93 10.92 3.89
N LEU A 634 12.60 10.92 3.88
CA LEU A 634 11.81 9.72 3.50
C LEU A 634 12.08 9.31 2.05
N VAL A 635 12.06 10.29 1.13
CA VAL A 635 12.29 10.03 -0.30
C VAL A 635 13.72 9.56 -0.55
N ARG A 636 14.73 10.24 -0.01
CA ARG A 636 16.14 9.86 -0.20
C ARG A 636 16.48 8.53 0.45
N GLY A 637 15.85 8.23 1.59
CA GLY A 637 15.99 6.95 2.28
C GLY A 637 15.17 5.82 1.67
N ASN A 638 14.27 6.09 0.71
CA ASN A 638 13.28 5.12 0.22
C ASN A 638 12.50 4.44 1.36
N ALA A 639 12.22 5.18 2.44
CA ALA A 639 11.64 4.64 3.66
C ALA A 639 10.18 4.23 3.46
N ARG A 640 9.78 3.15 4.11
CA ARG A 640 8.39 2.68 4.14
C ARG A 640 7.79 2.98 5.50
N LEU A 641 6.66 3.67 5.52
CA LEU A 641 5.87 3.84 6.73
C LEU A 641 4.70 2.86 6.69
N VAL A 642 4.70 1.89 7.60
CA VAL A 642 3.70 0.84 7.70
C VAL A 642 2.95 1.02 9.00
N ALA A 643 1.62 1.12 8.93
CA ALA A 643 0.78 1.16 10.13
C ALA A 643 -0.06 -0.11 10.24
N ALA A 644 -0.29 -0.57 11.46
CA ALA A 644 -1.17 -1.69 11.73
C ALA A 644 -2.09 -1.41 12.92
N SER A 645 -3.40 -1.58 12.70
CA SER A 645 -4.43 -1.53 13.74
C SER A 645 -5.37 -2.71 13.53
N ASN A 646 -5.62 -3.46 14.61
CA ASN A 646 -6.21 -4.79 14.54
C ASN A 646 -5.41 -5.70 13.57
N TYR A 647 -5.94 -6.89 13.27
CA TYR A 647 -5.23 -7.89 12.49
C TYR A 647 -6.19 -8.81 11.73
N SER A 648 -5.67 -9.57 10.75
CA SER A 648 -6.43 -10.64 10.10
C SER A 648 -6.47 -11.91 10.95
N PRO A 649 -7.55 -12.72 10.92
CA PRO A 649 -7.75 -13.85 11.83
C PRO A 649 -6.60 -14.87 11.85
N TRP A 650 -5.89 -15.03 10.73
CA TRP A 650 -4.72 -15.91 10.66
C TRP A 650 -3.64 -15.54 11.68
N ALA A 651 -3.53 -14.27 12.07
CA ALA A 651 -2.52 -13.81 13.01
C ALA A 651 -2.75 -14.38 14.42
N LEU A 652 -4.01 -14.51 14.85
CA LEU A 652 -4.33 -15.16 16.13
C LEU A 652 -4.07 -16.67 16.07
N GLY A 653 -4.42 -17.33 14.96
CA GLY A 653 -4.08 -18.74 14.76
C GLY A 653 -2.57 -18.98 14.82
N ARG A 654 -1.78 -18.10 14.20
CA ARG A 654 -0.31 -18.13 14.28
C ARG A 654 0.21 -17.78 15.66
N ALA A 655 -0.40 -16.85 16.38
CA ALA A 655 -0.04 -16.50 17.75
C ALA A 655 -0.12 -17.72 18.68
N LEU A 656 -1.21 -18.49 18.61
CA LEU A 656 -1.35 -19.71 19.42
C LEU A 656 -0.34 -20.79 19.02
N ALA A 657 -0.07 -20.97 17.73
CA ALA A 657 0.95 -21.90 17.26
C ALA A 657 2.36 -21.47 17.70
N PHE A 658 2.64 -20.17 17.68
CA PHE A 658 3.90 -19.56 18.13
C PHE A 658 4.10 -19.76 19.64
N LEU A 659 3.08 -19.52 20.46
CA LEU A 659 3.13 -19.76 21.90
C LEU A 659 3.41 -21.22 22.21
N ARG A 660 2.68 -22.15 21.58
CA ARG A 660 2.92 -23.59 21.74
C ARG A 660 4.36 -23.97 21.37
N LYS A 661 4.88 -23.48 20.24
CA LYS A 661 6.25 -23.76 19.78
C LYS A 661 7.30 -23.21 20.75
N ASN A 662 7.06 -22.04 21.36
CA ASN A 662 8.06 -21.29 22.11
C ASN A 662 7.81 -21.24 23.63
N ALA A 663 6.87 -22.03 24.16
CA ALA A 663 6.51 -22.02 25.58
C ALA A 663 7.70 -22.22 26.52
N GLY A 664 8.65 -23.07 26.15
CA GLY A 664 9.90 -23.30 26.91
C GLY A 664 11.08 -22.42 26.50
N ARG A 665 10.95 -21.58 25.48
CA ARG A 665 12.06 -20.78 24.93
C ARG A 665 12.06 -19.35 25.45
N PHE A 666 10.88 -18.75 25.64
CA PHE A 666 10.74 -17.39 26.12
C PHE A 666 9.87 -17.34 27.38
N PRO A 667 10.14 -16.43 28.32
CA PRO A 667 9.44 -16.40 29.60
C PRO A 667 8.10 -15.66 29.49
N PHE A 668 7.15 -16.17 28.68
CA PHE A 668 5.85 -15.52 28.48
C PHE A 668 5.06 -15.31 29.77
N GLU A 669 5.17 -16.21 30.74
CA GLU A 669 4.54 -16.06 32.06
C GLU A 669 4.99 -14.78 32.79
N ARG A 670 6.22 -14.29 32.52
CA ARG A 670 6.73 -13.04 33.10
C ARG A 670 6.15 -11.78 32.44
N LEU A 671 5.39 -11.89 31.34
CA LEU A 671 4.58 -10.78 30.83
C LEU A 671 3.38 -10.50 31.74
N VAL A 672 2.92 -11.53 32.46
CA VAL A 672 1.82 -11.42 33.42
C VAL A 672 2.41 -10.91 34.73
N SER A 673 2.40 -9.58 34.89
CA SER A 673 3.01 -8.95 36.06
C SER A 673 2.20 -9.16 37.35
N HIS A 674 0.87 -9.20 37.25
CA HIS A 674 -0.06 -9.29 38.38
C HIS A 674 -1.33 -10.02 37.93
N VAL A 675 -1.97 -10.71 38.87
CA VAL A 675 -3.29 -11.34 38.70
C VAL A 675 -4.20 -10.82 39.81
N PHE A 676 -5.39 -10.39 39.44
CA PHE A 676 -6.41 -9.87 40.34
C PHE A 676 -7.64 -10.79 40.31
N PRO A 677 -8.40 -10.89 41.42
CA PRO A 677 -9.57 -11.76 41.53
C PRO A 677 -10.75 -11.35 40.64
#